data_AF-A0A6P0HJI5-F1
#
_entry.id   AF-A0A6P0HJI5-F1
#
_cell.length_a   1.000
_cell.length_b   1.000
_cell.length_c   1.000
_cell.angle_alpha   90.00
_cell.angle_beta   90.00
_cell.angle_gamma   90.00
#
_symmetry.space_group_name_H-M   'P 1'
#
loop_
_entity.id
_entity.type
_entity.pdbx_description
1 polymer ?
#
loop_
_entity_poly.entity_id
_entity_poly.type
_entity_poly.pdbx_seq_one_letter_code
_entity_poly.pdbx_strand_id
1 'polypeptide(L)'
;MSGWSGTWVAQRLGIELEDAGDRAPLALTDLVGLALRVNPKRPHLLVSTVLAKHVPTDPRLVHAAGHLLGLRVAEHLGRLGTGGSADVATRLRTALTTSDASAADLDGLAAATGAALAAVEEGDGLVLGYAETATALGHLVGRALGLPSVHSTRRAVPGVVSVLGFEESHSHATTHLVLAEDPALLLATPGPAVLVDDELSTGRTALATIRALHAHAPRAEYVVAALVDARRAVDRRHIEQVAADLGTRISVVALAEGEVRVPEGAVAPEPETPLTAEESRRSGALVPGADPGDAWPVAVRTSGRHGFAPADEAPLADAAAAVAARVGERLEAAGVDAAGDVLVLGTEELMYAPLAVAEALRRAGRATYFSTTTRSPVQVRDVEGYAVRSGVRFLAHDRDADGYGAADRFAYNVAARDWAAIVVVLDRPTATAALAGPGGLLAALAPHAPHVLPVVLPVDPPGARPLRGPEFGSYAADEVAWLLQDLSHVRLEGDREERERRIQSGEAHYAESLPTEYRPDAAYRELYDEQVVAVADRVAAAVVTVSELARRERGRDDLVLVSLARAGTPIGILMRRWAARQGWDWPHHAVSIVRDRGIDLVALRWIADRYDPARVLVVDGWTGKGAIARELVAAVEGDGGANDALRLGAAGSGVGAGFSADLAVLADPGECVPLHGTRDDFLIPSACLNSTVSGLVSRTVLNDELIGPHQLHGAKFYAELADEDVSAAYLDAVSARFDDVEAAAVADAERLQRTDRTPAWSGWASAEKLQVELGLPSVNLVKPGVGETTRVLLRRVPWRVVVAPGREQDLRHVRLLAADRGVPVVEDPSLPYSCVGIIRPTEQDGS
;
A
#
# COMPACT_ATOMS: atom_id res chain seq x y z
N MET A 1 -7.56 2.23 -42.88
CA MET A 1 -7.72 3.70 -43.00
C MET A 1 -6.32 4.29 -43.14
N SER A 2 -6.01 4.96 -44.27
CA SER A 2 -4.62 5.28 -44.64
C SER A 2 -4.38 6.79 -44.66
N GLY A 3 -3.98 7.35 -43.51
CA GLY A 3 -3.57 8.76 -43.39
C GLY A 3 -2.89 9.02 -42.05
N TRP A 4 -1.90 9.90 -42.02
CA TRP A 4 -1.17 10.24 -40.79
C TRP A 4 -2.08 10.95 -39.79
N SER A 5 -2.05 10.55 -38.51
CA SER A 5 -2.95 11.02 -37.45
C SER A 5 -2.71 12.46 -36.98
N GLY A 6 -1.78 13.20 -37.61
CA GLY A 6 -1.60 14.64 -37.41
C GLY A 6 -2.09 15.52 -38.57
N THR A 7 -2.58 14.92 -39.66
CA THR A 7 -2.95 15.63 -40.90
C THR A 7 -3.91 16.79 -40.67
N TRP A 8 -4.92 16.59 -39.83
CA TRP A 8 -5.94 17.60 -39.56
C TRP A 8 -5.33 18.84 -38.89
N VAL A 9 -4.51 18.64 -37.85
CA VAL A 9 -3.85 19.74 -37.12
C VAL A 9 -2.84 20.45 -38.01
N ALA A 10 -2.04 19.68 -38.75
CA ALA A 10 -1.03 20.22 -39.67
C ALA A 10 -1.67 21.15 -40.71
N GLN A 11 -2.73 20.70 -41.38
CA GLN A 11 -3.43 21.52 -42.38
C GLN A 11 -4.14 22.74 -41.77
N ARG A 12 -4.73 22.59 -40.57
CA ARG A 12 -5.54 23.65 -39.96
C ARG A 12 -4.71 24.76 -39.35
N LEU A 13 -3.57 24.43 -38.75
CA LEU A 13 -2.68 25.38 -38.07
C LEU A 13 -1.39 25.67 -38.85
N GLY A 14 -1.21 25.06 -40.01
CA GLY A 14 0.03 25.16 -40.79
C GLY A 14 1.25 24.58 -40.06
N ILE A 15 1.04 23.60 -39.19
CA ILE A 15 2.13 22.98 -38.42
C ILE A 15 2.83 21.95 -39.31
N GLU A 16 4.15 22.06 -39.40
CA GLU A 16 4.99 21.16 -40.17
C GLU A 16 5.93 20.38 -39.22
N LEU A 17 6.04 19.08 -39.46
CA LEU A 17 7.06 18.23 -38.84
C LEU A 17 8.16 18.00 -39.86
N GLU A 18 9.37 18.42 -39.54
CA GLU A 18 10.53 18.24 -40.41
C GLU A 18 11.52 17.27 -39.78
N ASP A 19 11.77 16.15 -40.44
CA ASP A 19 12.78 15.19 -40.04
C ASP A 19 14.20 15.73 -40.27
N ALA A 20 15.12 15.44 -39.34
CA ALA A 20 16.53 15.83 -39.43
C ALA A 20 17.37 14.95 -40.41
N GLY A 21 16.72 14.16 -41.27
CA GLY A 21 17.33 13.21 -42.21
C GLY A 21 17.66 11.84 -41.58
N ASP A 22 18.58 11.07 -42.18
CA ASP A 22 18.90 9.67 -41.81
C ASP A 22 19.67 9.50 -40.47
N ARG A 23 19.67 10.51 -39.60
CA ARG A 23 20.40 10.49 -38.31
C ARG A 23 19.68 9.67 -37.24
N ALA A 24 18.37 9.55 -37.36
CA ALA A 24 17.52 8.82 -36.43
C ALA A 24 16.95 7.55 -37.09
N PRO A 25 16.72 6.48 -36.31
CA PRO A 25 16.20 5.23 -36.85
C PRO A 25 14.75 5.30 -37.33
N LEU A 26 13.98 6.32 -36.96
CA LEU A 26 12.57 6.52 -37.33
C LEU A 26 12.31 7.97 -37.72
N ALA A 27 11.27 8.20 -38.52
CA ALA A 27 10.74 9.54 -38.79
C ALA A 27 9.82 10.00 -37.64
N LEU A 28 9.64 11.31 -37.49
CA LEU A 28 8.69 11.89 -36.54
C LEU A 28 7.28 11.34 -36.79
N THR A 29 6.85 11.28 -38.04
CA THR A 29 5.51 10.84 -38.42
C THR A 29 5.28 9.33 -38.20
N ASP A 30 6.33 8.53 -38.05
CA ASP A 30 6.23 7.11 -37.65
C ASP A 30 5.79 6.99 -36.18
N LEU A 31 6.27 7.91 -35.32
CA LEU A 31 6.14 7.82 -33.86
C LEU A 31 5.05 8.70 -33.27
N VAL A 32 4.70 9.82 -33.93
CA VAL A 32 3.78 10.80 -33.36
C VAL A 32 2.71 11.25 -34.36
N GLY A 33 1.49 11.40 -33.85
CA GLY A 33 0.42 12.21 -34.45
C GLY A 33 0.38 13.62 -33.85
N LEU A 34 -0.64 14.40 -34.22
CA LEU A 34 -0.89 15.72 -33.65
C LEU A 34 -2.28 15.83 -33.03
N ALA A 35 -2.34 16.47 -31.87
CA ALA A 35 -3.56 16.95 -31.23
C ALA A 35 -3.38 18.39 -30.74
N LEU A 36 -4.45 18.98 -30.20
CA LEU A 36 -4.43 20.34 -29.66
C LEU A 36 -4.41 20.32 -28.12
N ARG A 37 -3.67 21.27 -27.54
CA ARG A 37 -3.67 21.51 -26.09
C ARG A 37 -4.77 22.49 -25.71
N VAL A 38 -5.23 22.39 -24.46
CA VAL A 38 -5.99 23.47 -23.81
C VAL A 38 -4.99 24.51 -23.26
N ASN A 39 -4.11 25.04 -24.13
CA ASN A 39 -3.10 26.03 -23.77
C ASN A 39 -2.85 26.99 -24.95
N PRO A 40 -3.09 28.31 -24.78
CA PRO A 40 -2.96 29.28 -25.86
C PRO A 40 -1.51 29.54 -26.30
N LYS A 41 -0.49 29.21 -25.49
CA LYS A 41 0.92 29.50 -25.79
C LYS A 41 1.63 28.40 -26.59
N ARG A 42 1.14 27.16 -26.50
CA ARG A 42 1.63 26.01 -27.30
C ARG A 42 0.40 25.22 -27.76
N PRO A 43 -0.19 25.56 -28.92
CA PRO A 43 -1.49 25.04 -29.32
C PRO A 43 -1.47 23.56 -29.68
N HIS A 44 -0.30 22.98 -29.97
CA HIS A 44 -0.13 21.60 -30.42
C HIS A 44 0.39 20.66 -29.33
N LEU A 45 0.12 19.37 -29.52
CA LEU A 45 0.63 18.25 -28.75
C LEU A 45 1.12 17.17 -29.72
N LEU A 46 2.35 16.70 -29.53
CA LEU A 46 2.82 15.47 -30.15
C LEU A 46 2.20 14.28 -29.42
N VAL A 47 1.51 13.42 -30.14
CA VAL A 47 0.79 12.27 -29.56
C VAL A 47 1.51 11.00 -29.96
N SER A 48 2.26 10.41 -29.02
CA SER A 48 2.99 9.17 -29.26
C SER A 48 2.05 8.00 -29.56
N THR A 49 2.43 7.21 -30.57
CA THR A 49 1.78 5.95 -30.97
C THR A 49 2.36 4.72 -30.26
N VAL A 50 3.44 4.90 -29.46
CA VAL A 50 4.18 3.81 -28.83
C VAL A 50 4.27 3.89 -27.31
N LEU A 51 3.90 5.02 -26.70
CA LEU A 51 3.88 5.17 -25.23
C LEU A 51 2.65 4.59 -24.55
N ALA A 52 1.58 4.35 -25.30
CA ALA A 52 0.28 3.97 -24.77
C ALA A 52 -0.35 4.99 -23.78
N LYS A 53 0.07 6.25 -23.80
CA LYS A 53 -0.54 7.28 -22.94
C LYS A 53 -1.90 7.77 -23.45
N HIS A 54 -1.98 8.10 -24.73
CA HIS A 54 -3.18 8.70 -25.33
C HIS A 54 -3.85 7.78 -26.35
N VAL A 55 -3.16 6.72 -26.78
CA VAL A 55 -3.60 5.79 -27.83
C VAL A 55 -3.42 4.38 -27.28
N PRO A 56 -4.50 3.60 -27.09
CA PRO A 56 -4.39 2.19 -26.77
C PRO A 56 -3.52 1.46 -27.79
N THR A 57 -2.47 0.79 -27.33
CA THR A 57 -1.40 0.25 -28.17
C THR A 57 -1.17 -1.23 -27.87
N ASP A 58 -0.78 -2.02 -28.87
CA ASP A 58 -0.34 -3.41 -28.65
C ASP A 58 0.90 -3.42 -27.73
N PRO A 59 0.91 -4.19 -26.62
CA PRO A 59 2.03 -4.22 -25.68
C PRO A 59 3.40 -4.46 -26.33
N ARG A 60 3.47 -5.24 -27.42
CA ARG A 60 4.73 -5.54 -28.13
C ARG A 60 5.35 -4.29 -28.77
N LEU A 61 4.53 -3.34 -29.24
CA LEU A 61 5.03 -2.08 -29.80
C LEU A 61 5.62 -1.18 -28.72
N VAL A 62 4.98 -1.14 -27.55
CA VAL A 62 5.45 -0.37 -26.38
C VAL A 62 6.80 -0.93 -25.90
N HIS A 63 6.88 -2.25 -25.73
CA HIS A 63 8.13 -2.94 -25.39
C HIS A 63 9.22 -2.71 -26.44
N ALA A 64 8.90 -2.87 -27.73
CA ALA A 64 9.88 -2.71 -28.80
C ALA A 64 10.43 -1.29 -28.88
N ALA A 65 9.60 -0.26 -28.73
CA ALA A 65 10.05 1.13 -28.75
C ALA A 65 10.97 1.45 -27.56
N GLY A 66 10.58 1.07 -26.33
CA GLY A 66 11.41 1.30 -25.15
C GLY A 66 12.73 0.54 -25.18
N HIS A 67 12.71 -0.73 -25.59
CA HIS A 67 13.94 -1.51 -25.76
C HIS A 67 14.81 -0.98 -26.90
N LEU A 68 14.23 -0.54 -28.02
CA LEU A 68 14.99 0.08 -29.11
C LEU A 68 15.71 1.35 -28.62
N LEU A 69 15.04 2.20 -27.83
CA LEU A 69 15.70 3.37 -27.24
C LEU A 69 16.88 2.96 -26.37
N GLY A 70 16.72 1.93 -25.53
CA GLY A 70 17.81 1.38 -24.73
C GLY A 70 18.95 0.76 -25.56
N LEU A 71 18.64 0.04 -26.63
CA LEU A 71 19.63 -0.49 -27.57
C LEU A 71 20.43 0.63 -28.25
N ARG A 72 19.78 1.74 -28.62
CA ARG A 72 20.47 2.92 -29.17
C ARG A 72 21.38 3.58 -28.14
N VAL A 73 20.97 3.61 -26.86
CA VAL A 73 21.84 4.03 -25.77
C VAL A 73 23.01 3.06 -25.59
N ALA A 74 22.79 1.75 -25.71
CA ALA A 74 23.84 0.73 -25.63
C ALA A 74 24.89 0.93 -26.73
N GLU A 75 24.46 1.17 -27.98
CA GLU A 75 25.36 1.49 -29.09
C GLU A 75 26.15 2.77 -28.84
N HIS A 76 25.51 3.81 -28.28
CA HIS A 76 26.19 5.05 -27.92
C HIS A 76 27.26 4.85 -26.83
N LEU A 77 26.96 4.02 -25.83
CA LEU A 77 27.87 3.68 -24.73
C LEU A 77 28.92 2.62 -25.13
N GLY A 78 28.88 2.12 -26.37
CA GLY A 78 29.79 1.09 -26.86
C GLY A 78 29.52 -0.32 -26.30
N ARG A 79 28.34 -0.57 -25.73
CA ARG A 79 27.90 -1.88 -25.19
C ARG A 79 27.18 -2.75 -26.21
N LEU A 80 26.91 -2.21 -27.39
CA LEU A 80 26.36 -2.93 -28.53
C LEU A 80 27.09 -2.49 -29.79
N GLY A 81 27.41 -3.44 -30.66
CA GLY A 81 28.05 -3.15 -31.95
C GLY A 81 27.21 -2.17 -32.78
N THR A 82 27.86 -1.26 -33.49
CA THR A 82 27.18 -0.27 -34.35
C THR A 82 26.26 -0.96 -35.36
N GLY A 83 24.96 -0.61 -35.32
CA GLY A 83 23.95 -1.21 -36.19
C GLY A 83 23.28 -2.45 -35.59
N GLY A 84 23.63 -2.85 -34.38
CA GLY A 84 22.99 -3.93 -33.63
C GLY A 84 21.50 -3.69 -33.36
N SER A 85 21.03 -2.45 -33.40
CA SER A 85 19.60 -2.11 -33.26
C SER A 85 18.84 -1.95 -34.58
N ALA A 86 19.49 -2.10 -35.75
CA ALA A 86 18.93 -1.70 -37.04
C ALA A 86 17.75 -2.57 -37.52
N ASP A 87 17.81 -3.89 -37.28
CA ASP A 87 16.71 -4.81 -37.61
C ASP A 87 15.46 -4.50 -36.80
N VAL A 88 15.62 -4.25 -35.49
CA VAL A 88 14.53 -3.85 -34.59
C VAL A 88 13.88 -2.55 -35.05
N ALA A 89 14.69 -1.53 -35.39
CA ALA A 89 14.19 -0.26 -35.93
C ALA A 89 13.37 -0.44 -37.22
N THR A 90 13.87 -1.25 -38.15
CA THR A 90 13.20 -1.51 -39.44
C THR A 90 11.87 -2.21 -39.25
N ARG A 91 11.82 -3.24 -38.39
CA ARG A 91 10.60 -3.98 -38.06
C ARG A 91 9.60 -3.11 -37.32
N LEU A 92 10.05 -2.29 -36.37
CA LEU A 92 9.18 -1.37 -35.65
C LEU A 92 8.57 -0.34 -36.60
N ARG A 93 9.37 0.29 -37.48
CA ARG A 93 8.86 1.20 -38.52
C ARG A 93 7.79 0.53 -39.37
N THR A 94 8.05 -0.69 -39.82
CA THR A 94 7.11 -1.45 -40.64
C THR A 94 5.80 -1.70 -39.89
N ALA A 95 5.88 -2.09 -38.62
CA ALA A 95 4.71 -2.34 -37.78
C ALA A 95 3.89 -1.08 -37.48
N LEU A 96 4.54 0.09 -37.39
CA LEU A 96 3.86 1.38 -37.13
C LEU A 96 3.21 1.99 -38.38
N THR A 97 3.81 1.77 -39.54
CA THR A 97 3.34 2.37 -40.81
C THR A 97 2.35 1.48 -41.57
N THR A 98 2.32 0.18 -41.26
CA THR A 98 1.36 -0.75 -41.86
C THR A 98 0.06 -0.73 -41.08
N SER A 99 -1.04 -0.36 -41.72
CA SER A 99 -2.36 -0.26 -41.07
C SER A 99 -2.92 -1.60 -40.55
N ASP A 100 -2.35 -2.73 -40.98
CA ASP A 100 -2.76 -4.10 -40.60
C ASP A 100 -1.52 -4.98 -40.28
N ALA A 101 -0.60 -4.48 -39.43
CA ALA A 101 0.51 -5.32 -38.96
C ALA A 101 -0.04 -6.62 -38.35
N SER A 102 0.35 -7.76 -38.92
CA SER A 102 -0.20 -9.05 -38.50
C SER A 102 0.37 -9.44 -37.13
N ALA A 103 -0.31 -10.34 -36.43
CA ALA A 103 0.22 -10.90 -35.18
C ALA A 103 1.62 -11.52 -35.38
N ALA A 104 1.89 -12.12 -36.54
CA ALA A 104 3.18 -12.69 -36.89
C ALA A 104 4.28 -11.64 -37.09
N ASP A 105 3.94 -10.48 -37.65
CA ASP A 105 4.91 -9.37 -37.81
C ASP A 105 5.34 -8.83 -36.44
N LEU A 106 4.37 -8.66 -35.54
CA LEU A 106 4.59 -8.19 -34.18
C LEU A 106 5.36 -9.21 -33.33
N ASP A 107 5.10 -10.51 -33.50
CA ASP A 107 5.88 -11.57 -32.85
C ASP A 107 7.32 -11.62 -33.40
N GLY A 108 7.50 -11.41 -34.71
CA GLY A 108 8.81 -11.28 -35.33
C GLY A 108 9.61 -10.08 -34.81
N LEU A 109 8.95 -8.93 -34.60
CA LEU A 109 9.54 -7.76 -33.94
C LEU A 109 9.96 -8.08 -32.50
N ALA A 110 9.11 -8.74 -31.72
CA ALA A 110 9.43 -9.12 -30.34
C ALA A 110 10.64 -10.06 -30.28
N ALA A 111 10.71 -11.05 -31.17
CA ALA A 111 11.84 -11.98 -31.27
C ALA A 111 13.15 -11.28 -31.65
N ALA A 112 13.12 -10.40 -32.66
CA ALA A 112 14.28 -9.60 -33.05
C ALA A 112 14.76 -8.69 -31.91
N THR A 113 13.82 -8.09 -31.16
CA THR A 113 14.15 -7.28 -29.98
C THR A 113 14.86 -8.12 -28.92
N GLY A 114 14.33 -9.30 -28.58
CA GLY A 114 14.96 -10.19 -27.61
C GLY A 114 16.38 -10.63 -28.01
N ALA A 115 16.60 -10.93 -29.29
CA ALA A 115 17.93 -11.26 -29.82
C ALA A 115 18.92 -10.09 -29.71
N ALA A 116 18.49 -8.86 -30.01
CA ALA A 116 19.34 -7.68 -29.88
C ALA A 116 19.67 -7.37 -28.41
N LEU A 117 18.69 -7.51 -27.50
CA LEU A 117 18.90 -7.34 -26.06
C LEU A 117 19.93 -8.31 -25.50
N ALA A 118 19.90 -9.58 -25.93
CA ALA A 118 20.86 -10.60 -25.49
C ALA A 118 22.31 -10.33 -25.95
N ALA A 119 22.50 -9.42 -26.91
CA ALA A 119 23.82 -9.02 -27.41
C ALA A 119 24.39 -7.78 -26.70
N VAL A 120 23.66 -7.17 -25.78
CA VAL A 120 24.13 -6.00 -25.02
C VAL A 120 25.12 -6.45 -23.94
N GLU A 121 26.31 -5.84 -23.93
CA GLU A 121 27.32 -6.06 -22.91
C GLU A 121 26.93 -5.42 -21.56
N GLU A 122 27.22 -6.11 -20.47
CA GLU A 122 27.00 -5.59 -19.11
C GLU A 122 27.87 -4.36 -18.82
N GLY A 123 27.40 -3.49 -17.92
CA GLY A 123 28.22 -2.41 -17.39
C GLY A 123 27.47 -1.56 -16.38
N ASP A 124 28.17 -0.62 -15.73
CA ASP A 124 27.62 0.19 -14.64
C ASP A 124 26.82 1.40 -15.11
N GLY A 125 25.92 1.90 -14.28
CA GLY A 125 25.14 3.11 -14.54
C GLY A 125 23.78 3.08 -13.87
N LEU A 126 23.00 4.12 -14.09
CA LEU A 126 21.60 4.17 -13.66
C LEU A 126 20.72 4.79 -14.72
N VAL A 127 19.44 4.40 -14.70
CA VAL A 127 18.41 5.00 -15.54
C VAL A 127 17.40 5.76 -14.67
N LEU A 128 17.08 7.00 -15.06
CA LEU A 128 16.07 7.83 -14.42
C LEU A 128 14.98 8.17 -15.43
N GLY A 129 13.77 7.62 -15.26
CA GLY A 129 12.59 7.97 -16.06
C GLY A 129 11.83 9.18 -15.50
N TYR A 130 11.30 10.04 -16.37
CA TYR A 130 10.44 11.15 -15.95
C TYR A 130 8.97 10.73 -15.80
N ALA A 131 8.39 11.00 -14.64
CA ALA A 131 6.93 11.03 -14.51
C ALA A 131 6.38 12.21 -15.33
N GLU A 132 5.17 12.15 -15.86
CA GLU A 132 4.22 11.04 -15.74
C GLU A 132 4.47 9.94 -16.80
N THR A 133 5.02 10.31 -17.96
CA THR A 133 4.84 9.56 -19.22
C THR A 133 5.97 8.61 -19.57
N ALA A 134 7.15 8.80 -18.96
CA ALA A 134 8.35 8.03 -19.24
C ALA A 134 8.71 7.08 -18.09
N THR A 135 7.77 6.74 -17.19
CA THR A 135 8.05 5.80 -16.07
C THR A 135 8.30 4.38 -16.59
N ALA A 136 7.40 3.83 -17.41
CA ALA A 136 7.63 2.54 -18.07
C ALA A 136 8.71 2.62 -19.16
N LEU A 137 8.81 3.74 -19.87
CA LEU A 137 9.86 3.93 -20.89
C LEU A 137 11.26 3.87 -20.25
N GLY A 138 11.47 4.56 -19.14
CA GLY A 138 12.71 4.52 -18.36
C GLY A 138 13.02 3.11 -17.85
N HIS A 139 11.99 2.38 -17.42
CA HIS A 139 12.15 0.97 -17.01
C HIS A 139 12.62 0.09 -18.18
N LEU A 140 11.99 0.21 -19.35
CA LEU A 140 12.37 -0.56 -20.54
C LEU A 140 13.79 -0.22 -21.03
N VAL A 141 14.20 1.04 -20.94
CA VAL A 141 15.59 1.45 -21.21
C VAL A 141 16.56 0.82 -20.19
N GLY A 142 16.21 0.84 -18.90
CA GLY A 142 17.00 0.17 -17.84
C GLY A 142 17.18 -1.32 -18.11
N ARG A 143 16.09 -2.02 -18.46
CA ARG A 143 16.13 -3.43 -18.86
C ARG A 143 17.03 -3.69 -20.04
N ALA A 144 16.92 -2.87 -21.08
CA ALA A 144 17.71 -3.05 -22.28
C ALA A 144 19.21 -2.91 -22.03
N LEU A 145 19.59 -2.10 -21.04
CA LEU A 145 20.97 -1.85 -20.64
C LEU A 145 21.46 -2.77 -19.52
N GLY A 146 20.59 -3.59 -18.92
CA GLY A 146 20.89 -4.35 -17.70
C GLY A 146 21.20 -3.46 -16.49
N LEU A 147 20.65 -2.24 -16.44
CA LEU A 147 20.94 -1.25 -15.42
C LEU A 147 19.81 -1.11 -14.39
N PRO A 148 20.15 -0.75 -13.13
CA PRO A 148 19.13 -0.31 -12.19
C PRO A 148 18.40 0.94 -12.70
N SER A 149 17.11 1.02 -12.40
CA SER A 149 16.26 2.14 -12.82
C SER A 149 15.49 2.74 -11.64
N VAL A 150 15.24 4.04 -11.71
CA VAL A 150 14.33 4.78 -10.84
C VAL A 150 13.49 5.69 -11.72
N HIS A 151 12.31 6.11 -11.27
CA HIS A 151 11.59 7.20 -11.93
C HIS A 151 11.23 8.30 -10.95
N SER A 152 11.15 9.52 -11.46
CA SER A 152 10.57 10.62 -10.68
C SER A 152 9.08 10.39 -10.46
N THR A 153 8.49 11.10 -9.51
CA THR A 153 7.07 11.03 -9.18
C THR A 153 6.55 12.37 -8.71
N ARG A 154 5.28 12.65 -9.00
CA ARG A 154 4.51 13.79 -8.45
C ARG A 154 3.68 13.39 -7.22
N ARG A 155 3.79 12.13 -6.81
CA ARG A 155 3.08 11.54 -5.68
C ARG A 155 4.02 11.53 -4.47
N ALA A 156 3.67 12.28 -3.44
CA ALA A 156 4.33 12.13 -2.15
C ALA A 156 3.94 10.79 -1.52
N VAL A 157 4.93 10.06 -0.99
CA VAL A 157 4.70 8.84 -0.21
C VAL A 157 4.99 9.16 1.26
N PRO A 158 3.99 9.12 2.16
CA PRO A 158 4.21 9.38 3.58
C PRO A 158 5.35 8.53 4.14
N GLY A 159 6.23 9.15 4.95
CA GLY A 159 7.38 8.47 5.54
C GLY A 159 8.60 8.32 4.62
N VAL A 160 8.50 8.66 3.34
CA VAL A 160 9.61 8.58 2.38
C VAL A 160 10.14 9.97 2.06
N VAL A 161 11.43 10.18 2.31
CA VAL A 161 12.11 11.45 2.01
C VAL A 161 12.63 11.40 0.57
N SER A 162 12.44 12.50 -0.16
CA SER A 162 12.97 12.63 -1.52
C SER A 162 14.49 12.77 -1.50
N VAL A 163 15.17 11.91 -2.26
CA VAL A 163 16.64 11.93 -2.42
C VAL A 163 17.06 13.09 -3.33
N LEU A 164 16.23 13.44 -4.30
CA LEU A 164 16.44 14.54 -5.24
C LEU A 164 15.10 15.23 -5.53
N GLY A 165 15.08 16.56 -5.61
CA GLY A 165 13.90 17.33 -6.00
C GLY A 165 14.25 18.34 -7.09
N PHE A 166 13.36 18.52 -8.08
CA PHE A 166 13.50 19.54 -9.12
C PHE A 166 12.15 20.04 -9.63
N GLU A 167 12.12 21.24 -10.20
CA GLU A 167 10.91 21.91 -10.68
C GLU A 167 10.82 21.89 -12.22
N GLU A 168 9.62 21.67 -12.76
CA GLU A 168 9.34 21.90 -14.18
C GLU A 168 8.96 23.35 -14.45
N SER A 169 9.72 24.02 -15.32
CA SER A 169 9.56 25.46 -15.64
C SER A 169 8.33 25.85 -16.49
N HIS A 170 7.41 24.94 -16.83
CA HIS A 170 6.31 25.19 -17.79
C HIS A 170 4.90 24.74 -17.37
N SER A 171 4.68 24.40 -16.11
CA SER A 171 3.35 24.27 -15.51
C SER A 171 3.38 24.92 -14.13
N HIS A 172 2.29 25.56 -13.72
CA HIS A 172 2.20 26.20 -12.40
C HIS A 172 2.57 25.18 -11.30
N ALA A 173 3.78 25.31 -10.75
CA ALA A 173 4.34 24.61 -9.59
C ALA A 173 4.14 23.07 -9.51
N THR A 174 4.77 22.30 -10.40
CA THR A 174 4.85 20.83 -10.26
C THR A 174 6.26 20.40 -9.84
N THR A 175 6.41 20.00 -8.57
CA THR A 175 7.67 19.48 -8.02
C THR A 175 7.79 17.99 -8.38
N HIS A 176 8.91 17.59 -8.96
CA HIS A 176 9.25 16.18 -9.17
C HIS A 176 10.07 15.68 -8.00
N LEU A 177 9.67 14.54 -7.44
CA LEU A 177 10.33 13.85 -6.35
C LEU A 177 11.05 12.61 -6.90
N VAL A 178 12.16 12.23 -6.28
CA VAL A 178 12.82 10.94 -6.52
C VAL A 178 12.92 10.22 -5.19
N LEU A 179 12.10 9.18 -5.03
CA LEU A 179 11.83 8.50 -3.76
C LEU A 179 12.54 7.15 -3.65
N ALA A 180 13.80 7.07 -4.09
CA ALA A 180 14.58 5.84 -4.03
C ALA A 180 14.69 5.31 -2.59
N GLU A 181 14.40 4.02 -2.38
CA GLU A 181 14.52 3.36 -1.08
C GLU A 181 15.95 3.43 -0.54
N ASP A 182 16.91 3.14 -1.43
CA ASP A 182 18.34 3.30 -1.16
C ASP A 182 18.87 4.54 -1.88
N PRO A 183 19.23 5.62 -1.16
CA PRO A 183 19.86 6.80 -1.76
C PRO A 183 21.16 6.49 -2.49
N ALA A 184 21.87 5.42 -2.12
CA ALA A 184 23.11 5.00 -2.79
C ALA A 184 22.88 4.63 -4.26
N LEU A 185 21.65 4.21 -4.62
CA LEU A 185 21.25 3.98 -6.01
C LEU A 185 21.54 5.19 -6.90
N LEU A 186 21.27 6.40 -6.41
CA LEU A 186 21.51 7.65 -7.14
C LEU A 186 22.91 8.20 -6.89
N LEU A 187 23.36 8.13 -5.63
CA LEU A 187 24.52 8.87 -5.14
C LEU A 187 25.84 8.09 -5.25
N ALA A 188 25.80 6.76 -5.26
CA ALA A 188 26.98 5.91 -5.21
C ALA A 188 27.14 5.00 -6.44
N THR A 189 26.08 4.73 -7.21
CA THR A 189 26.17 3.90 -8.43
C THR A 189 27.15 4.52 -9.44
N PRO A 190 28.24 3.84 -9.83
CA PRO A 190 29.21 4.35 -10.77
C PRO A 190 28.66 4.41 -12.20
N GLY A 191 29.42 5.00 -13.13
CA GLY A 191 29.07 5.02 -14.56
C GLY A 191 28.11 6.15 -14.98
N PRO A 192 27.62 6.11 -16.23
CA PRO A 192 26.73 7.12 -16.77
C PRO A 192 25.35 7.12 -16.11
N ALA A 193 24.70 8.29 -16.08
CA ALA A 193 23.27 8.38 -15.78
C ALA A 193 22.49 8.63 -17.08
N VAL A 194 21.50 7.78 -17.33
CA VAL A 194 20.60 7.87 -18.48
C VAL A 194 19.28 8.48 -18.03
N LEU A 195 18.96 9.68 -18.49
CA LEU A 195 17.70 10.37 -18.19
C LEU A 195 16.74 10.12 -19.34
N VAL A 196 15.55 9.58 -19.06
CA VAL A 196 14.62 9.09 -20.07
C VAL A 196 13.32 9.88 -20.03
N ASP A 197 12.98 10.49 -21.17
CA ASP A 197 11.75 11.27 -21.37
C ASP A 197 11.02 10.82 -22.65
N ASP A 198 9.79 11.27 -22.86
CA ASP A 198 9.09 11.03 -24.12
C ASP A 198 9.53 11.98 -25.24
N GLU A 199 9.58 13.28 -24.95
CA GLU A 199 9.87 14.36 -25.90
C GLU A 199 10.93 15.32 -25.33
N LEU A 200 12.08 15.42 -26.00
CA LEU A 200 13.10 16.41 -25.66
C LEU A 200 12.90 17.69 -26.48
N SER A 201 12.49 18.79 -25.82
CA SER A 201 12.25 20.09 -26.46
C SER A 201 13.32 21.14 -26.15
N THR A 202 13.27 21.81 -25.00
CA THR A 202 14.31 22.80 -24.60
C THR A 202 15.43 22.17 -23.76
N GLY A 203 15.24 20.94 -23.30
CA GLY A 203 16.15 20.24 -22.40
C GLY A 203 16.22 20.80 -20.97
N ARG A 204 15.42 21.80 -20.61
CA ARG A 204 15.52 22.46 -19.28
C ARG A 204 15.32 21.50 -18.11
N THR A 205 14.32 20.61 -18.18
CA THR A 205 14.06 19.61 -17.13
C THR A 205 15.25 18.68 -16.97
N ALA A 206 15.73 18.09 -18.07
CA ALA A 206 16.94 17.25 -18.08
C ALA A 206 18.17 17.96 -17.50
N LEU A 207 18.44 19.19 -17.93
CA LEU A 207 19.57 19.98 -17.42
C LEU A 207 19.44 20.34 -15.93
N ALA A 208 18.23 20.62 -15.44
CA ALA A 208 17.98 20.89 -14.03
C ALA A 208 18.24 19.62 -13.19
N THR A 209 17.74 18.46 -13.64
CA THR A 209 18.03 17.17 -13.00
C THR A 209 19.52 16.84 -13.03
N ILE A 210 20.21 17.04 -14.16
CA ILE A 210 21.66 16.83 -14.28
C ILE A 210 22.41 17.72 -13.30
N ARG A 211 22.10 19.03 -13.22
CA ARG A 211 22.75 19.95 -12.26
C ARG A 211 22.54 19.50 -10.81
N ALA A 212 21.30 19.13 -10.47
CA ALA A 212 20.97 18.68 -9.11
C ALA A 212 21.68 17.36 -8.75
N LEU A 213 21.71 16.39 -9.67
CA LEU A 213 22.40 15.11 -9.49
C LEU A 213 23.92 15.32 -9.44
N HIS A 214 24.49 16.10 -10.36
CA HIS A 214 25.93 16.36 -10.44
C HIS A 214 26.47 17.08 -9.20
N ALA A 215 25.66 17.93 -8.57
CA ALA A 215 26.05 18.60 -7.33
C ALA A 215 26.25 17.62 -6.15
N HIS A 216 25.55 16.48 -6.15
CA HIS A 216 25.63 15.47 -5.08
C HIS A 216 26.49 14.26 -5.48
N ALA A 217 26.46 13.88 -6.76
CA ALA A 217 27.16 12.74 -7.35
C ALA A 217 27.63 13.10 -8.77
N PRO A 218 28.81 13.73 -8.92
CA PRO A 218 29.39 14.06 -10.21
C PRO A 218 29.61 12.82 -11.08
N ARG A 219 29.22 12.89 -12.35
CA ARG A 219 29.44 11.82 -13.34
C ARG A 219 30.22 12.35 -14.52
N ALA A 220 31.01 11.47 -15.14
CA ALA A 220 31.76 11.79 -16.35
C ALA A 220 30.87 11.92 -17.59
N GLU A 221 29.69 11.30 -17.57
CA GLU A 221 28.77 11.23 -18.70
C GLU A 221 27.31 11.13 -18.26
N TYR A 222 26.46 11.91 -18.93
CA TYR A 222 25.01 11.86 -18.87
C TYR A 222 24.47 11.63 -20.27
N VAL A 223 23.48 10.74 -20.39
CA VAL A 223 22.78 10.48 -21.65
C VAL A 223 21.32 10.87 -21.48
N VAL A 224 20.82 11.81 -22.29
CA VAL A 224 19.39 12.11 -22.35
C VAL A 224 18.79 11.28 -23.48
N ALA A 225 17.96 10.31 -23.12
CA ALA A 225 17.28 9.42 -24.06
C ALA A 225 15.82 9.86 -24.21
N ALA A 226 15.35 10.03 -25.45
CA ALA A 226 13.96 10.41 -25.73
C ALA A 226 13.40 9.64 -26.92
N LEU A 227 12.07 9.48 -27.02
CA LEU A 227 11.48 8.97 -28.26
C LEU A 227 11.67 9.98 -29.39
N VAL A 228 11.45 11.27 -29.08
CA VAL A 228 11.57 12.37 -30.04
C VAL A 228 12.53 13.44 -29.51
N ASP A 229 13.53 13.79 -30.31
CA ASP A 229 14.35 15.00 -30.11
C ASP A 229 13.85 16.12 -31.04
N ALA A 230 13.19 17.12 -30.44
CA ALA A 230 12.65 18.31 -31.09
C ALA A 230 13.47 19.58 -30.79
N ARG A 231 14.72 19.45 -30.32
CA ARG A 231 15.56 20.59 -29.94
C ARG A 231 15.97 21.44 -31.13
N ARG A 232 15.81 22.76 -30.97
CA ARG A 232 16.37 23.75 -31.90
C ARG A 232 17.87 23.89 -31.71
N ALA A 233 18.54 24.50 -32.69
CA ALA A 233 19.98 24.75 -32.64
C ALA A 233 20.45 25.59 -31.42
N VAL A 234 19.58 26.44 -30.86
CA VAL A 234 19.88 27.18 -29.63
C VAL A 234 19.85 26.29 -28.39
N ASP A 235 18.90 25.35 -28.34
CA ASP A 235 18.75 24.42 -27.22
C ASP A 235 19.90 23.41 -27.19
N ARG A 236 20.38 22.97 -28.38
CA ARG A 236 21.57 22.11 -28.52
C ARG A 236 22.85 22.78 -27.98
N ARG A 237 23.10 24.03 -28.39
CA ARG A 237 24.23 24.85 -27.88
C ARG A 237 24.14 25.09 -26.38
N HIS A 238 22.92 25.24 -25.84
CA HIS A 238 22.75 25.39 -24.40
C HIS A 238 23.16 24.12 -23.65
N ILE A 239 22.82 22.92 -24.14
CA ILE A 239 23.29 21.66 -23.53
C ILE A 239 24.82 21.55 -23.59
N GLU A 240 25.45 21.91 -24.70
CA GLU A 240 26.92 21.95 -24.84
C GLU A 240 27.55 22.90 -23.81
N GLN A 241 26.97 24.09 -23.62
CA GLN A 241 27.44 25.04 -22.62
C GLN A 241 27.31 24.48 -21.20
N VAL A 242 26.17 23.87 -20.84
CA VAL A 242 26.01 23.26 -19.51
C VAL A 242 26.98 22.10 -19.29
N ALA A 243 27.23 21.28 -20.31
CA ALA A 243 28.22 20.21 -20.25
C ALA A 243 29.63 20.76 -19.95
N ALA A 244 30.01 21.84 -20.64
CA ALA A 244 31.28 22.53 -20.40
C ALA A 244 31.35 23.16 -19.00
N ASP A 245 30.29 23.82 -18.54
CA ASP A 245 30.22 24.44 -17.21
C ASP A 245 30.38 23.41 -16.07
N LEU A 246 29.81 22.22 -16.26
CA LEU A 246 29.87 21.12 -15.28
C LEU A 246 31.14 20.26 -15.42
N GLY A 247 31.93 20.43 -16.48
CA GLY A 247 33.09 19.57 -16.75
C GLY A 247 32.72 18.11 -17.02
N THR A 248 31.57 17.86 -17.66
CA THR A 248 31.02 16.53 -17.95
C THR A 248 30.66 16.37 -19.43
N ARG A 249 30.35 15.16 -19.89
CA ARG A 249 29.72 14.92 -21.19
C ARG A 249 28.20 14.82 -21.04
N ILE A 250 27.47 15.50 -21.92
CA ILE A 250 26.02 15.35 -22.04
C ILE A 250 25.69 14.98 -23.49
N SER A 251 25.24 13.76 -23.69
CA SER A 251 24.86 13.22 -25.00
C SER A 251 23.35 13.08 -25.10
N VAL A 252 22.82 13.10 -26.33
CA VAL A 252 21.39 12.86 -26.58
C VAL A 252 21.22 11.71 -27.55
N VAL A 253 20.32 10.79 -27.23
CA VAL A 253 19.94 9.63 -28.05
C VAL A 253 18.43 9.67 -28.26
N ALA A 254 17.98 9.58 -29.51
CA ALA A 254 16.56 9.57 -29.83
C ALA A 254 16.20 8.56 -30.92
N LEU A 255 14.92 8.18 -30.97
CA LEU A 255 14.39 7.32 -32.03
C LEU A 255 13.97 8.11 -33.27
N ALA A 256 13.46 9.33 -33.09
CA ALA A 256 13.24 10.30 -34.16
C ALA A 256 13.85 11.65 -33.78
N GLU A 257 14.36 12.38 -34.77
CA GLU A 257 14.96 13.70 -34.61
C GLU A 257 14.38 14.65 -35.65
N GLY A 258 13.98 15.85 -35.24
CA GLY A 258 13.45 16.84 -36.16
C GLY A 258 13.06 18.16 -35.51
N GLU A 259 12.33 19.00 -36.25
CA GLU A 259 11.80 20.28 -35.77
C GLU A 259 10.28 20.34 -35.95
N VAL A 260 9.59 20.88 -34.94
CA VAL A 260 8.16 21.20 -35.03
C VAL A 260 8.03 22.68 -35.38
N ARG A 261 7.70 22.98 -36.63
CA ARG A 261 7.49 24.35 -37.07
C ARG A 261 6.04 24.76 -36.83
N VAL A 262 5.88 25.79 -36.02
CA VAL A 262 4.58 26.39 -35.71
C VAL A 262 4.57 27.81 -36.28
N PRO A 263 3.64 28.14 -37.19
CA PRO A 263 3.51 29.49 -37.71
C PRO A 263 3.29 30.54 -36.60
N GLU A 264 3.86 31.73 -36.79
CA GLU A 264 3.66 32.84 -35.86
C GLU A 264 2.17 33.22 -35.82
N GLY A 265 1.61 33.34 -34.61
CA GLY A 265 0.19 33.63 -34.42
C GLY A 265 -0.75 32.44 -34.62
N ALA A 266 -0.24 31.19 -34.72
CA ALA A 266 -1.09 30.00 -34.69
C ALA A 266 -1.83 29.90 -33.34
N VAL A 267 -3.16 29.99 -33.39
CA VAL A 267 -4.03 29.87 -32.20
C VAL A 267 -4.84 28.59 -32.34
N ALA A 268 -4.86 27.77 -31.28
CA ALA A 268 -5.74 26.62 -31.24
C ALA A 268 -7.20 27.10 -31.36
N PRO A 269 -8.05 26.44 -32.18
CA PRO A 269 -9.48 26.72 -32.13
C PRO A 269 -10.01 26.53 -30.71
N GLU A 270 -11.10 27.25 -30.41
CA GLU A 270 -11.84 27.04 -29.16
C GLU A 270 -12.11 25.55 -28.94
N PRO A 271 -11.96 25.04 -27.71
CA PRO A 271 -12.32 23.67 -27.40
C PRO A 271 -13.77 23.44 -27.82
N GLU A 272 -14.01 22.44 -28.66
CA GLU A 272 -15.39 21.99 -28.87
C GLU A 272 -15.88 21.35 -27.58
N THR A 273 -17.14 21.58 -27.23
CA THR A 273 -17.79 20.80 -26.17
C THR A 273 -17.52 19.34 -26.48
N PRO A 274 -16.95 18.55 -25.54
CA PRO A 274 -16.72 17.15 -25.77
C PRO A 274 -18.01 16.54 -26.31
N LEU A 275 -17.93 15.74 -27.38
CA LEU A 275 -19.03 14.88 -27.75
C LEU A 275 -19.31 14.02 -26.52
N THR A 276 -20.26 14.44 -25.68
CA THR A 276 -20.85 13.57 -24.69
C THR A 276 -21.45 12.46 -25.52
N ALA A 277 -20.90 11.25 -25.41
CA ALA A 277 -21.45 10.07 -26.09
C ALA A 277 -22.88 9.86 -25.55
N GLU A 278 -23.85 10.60 -26.07
CA GLU A 278 -25.26 10.50 -25.70
C GLU A 278 -25.87 9.19 -26.21
N GLU A 279 -25.18 8.47 -27.10
CA GLU A 279 -25.80 7.42 -27.93
C GLU A 279 -25.26 6.00 -27.73
N SER A 280 -24.29 5.75 -26.84
CA SER A 280 -23.90 4.37 -26.47
C SER A 280 -23.88 4.18 -24.96
N ARG A 281 -25.08 4.15 -24.37
CA ARG A 281 -25.25 3.73 -22.97
C ARG A 281 -25.28 2.21 -22.91
N ARG A 282 -24.12 1.56 -22.99
CA ARG A 282 -23.98 0.21 -22.42
C ARG A 282 -24.04 0.35 -20.90
N SER A 283 -24.80 -0.49 -20.22
CA SER A 283 -24.72 -0.62 -18.76
C SER A 283 -23.62 -1.63 -18.44
N GLY A 284 -22.36 -1.26 -18.68
CA GLY A 284 -21.23 -2.10 -18.28
C GLY A 284 -21.27 -2.37 -16.78
N ALA A 285 -20.98 -3.61 -16.40
CA ALA A 285 -21.00 -4.03 -15.01
C ALA A 285 -19.56 -4.22 -14.49
N LEU A 286 -19.36 -3.86 -13.23
CA LEU A 286 -18.18 -4.31 -12.48
C LEU A 286 -18.27 -5.83 -12.33
N VAL A 287 -17.18 -6.53 -12.63
CA VAL A 287 -17.13 -7.99 -12.50
C VAL A 287 -16.87 -8.34 -11.02
N PRO A 288 -17.84 -8.94 -10.30
CA PRO A 288 -17.71 -9.23 -8.87
C PRO A 288 -16.78 -10.42 -8.58
N GLY A 289 -16.16 -10.44 -7.39
CA GLY A 289 -15.34 -11.53 -6.87
C GLY A 289 -13.96 -11.06 -6.36
N ALA A 290 -13.15 -11.98 -5.83
CA ALA A 290 -11.82 -11.72 -5.26
C ALA A 290 -10.90 -10.93 -6.21
N ASP A 291 -10.04 -10.07 -5.65
CA ASP A 291 -9.16 -9.20 -6.45
C ASP A 291 -8.06 -10.03 -7.13
N PRO A 292 -7.97 -10.05 -8.48
CA PRO A 292 -6.89 -10.76 -9.17
C PRO A 292 -5.49 -10.27 -8.76
N GLY A 293 -5.40 -9.03 -8.27
CA GLY A 293 -4.16 -8.43 -7.78
C GLY A 293 -3.57 -9.12 -6.55
N ASP A 294 -4.37 -9.89 -5.80
CA ASP A 294 -3.87 -10.70 -4.67
C ASP A 294 -2.87 -11.79 -5.09
N ALA A 295 -2.83 -12.13 -6.39
CA ALA A 295 -1.82 -13.03 -6.94
C ALA A 295 -0.43 -12.38 -7.08
N TRP A 296 -0.34 -11.05 -6.91
CA TRP A 296 0.92 -10.31 -6.93
C TRP A 296 1.56 -10.31 -5.54
N PRO A 297 2.75 -10.90 -5.33
CA PRO A 297 3.36 -10.92 -4.01
C PRO A 297 3.76 -9.52 -3.54
N VAL A 298 3.48 -9.17 -2.28
CA VAL A 298 3.79 -7.85 -1.68
C VAL A 298 5.24 -7.42 -1.91
N ALA A 299 6.20 -8.36 -1.81
CA ALA A 299 7.63 -8.06 -1.94
C ALA A 299 8.07 -7.78 -3.38
N VAL A 300 7.22 -8.06 -4.38
CA VAL A 300 7.54 -7.85 -5.79
C VAL A 300 7.21 -6.41 -6.17
N ARG A 301 8.25 -5.66 -6.58
CA ARG A 301 8.13 -4.27 -7.00
C ARG A 301 7.19 -4.13 -8.20
N THR A 302 6.39 -3.07 -8.24
CA THR A 302 5.45 -2.78 -9.36
C THR A 302 6.01 -1.76 -10.37
N SER A 303 6.98 -0.95 -9.95
CA SER A 303 7.67 0.03 -10.81
C SER A 303 9.01 0.48 -10.20
N GLY A 304 9.76 1.29 -10.95
CA GLY A 304 10.96 1.98 -10.46
C GLY A 304 10.72 3.16 -9.50
N ARG A 305 9.54 3.34 -8.90
CA ARG A 305 9.25 4.52 -8.04
C ARG A 305 10.23 4.63 -6.87
N HIS A 306 10.60 3.49 -6.31
CA HIS A 306 11.50 3.35 -5.16
C HIS A 306 12.84 2.72 -5.52
N GLY A 307 13.16 2.68 -6.83
CA GLY A 307 14.29 1.91 -7.37
C GLY A 307 13.87 0.51 -7.81
N PHE A 308 14.49 0.03 -8.88
CA PHE A 308 14.27 -1.28 -9.48
C PHE A 308 15.60 -1.81 -10.00
N ALA A 309 16.04 -2.95 -9.47
CA ALA A 309 17.27 -3.62 -9.88
C ALA A 309 16.99 -4.62 -11.01
N PRO A 310 18.00 -4.99 -11.83
CA PRO A 310 17.83 -6.02 -12.85
C PRO A 310 17.30 -7.36 -12.31
N ALA A 311 17.66 -7.70 -11.07
CA ALA A 311 17.19 -8.91 -10.40
C ALA A 311 15.68 -8.90 -10.06
N ASP A 312 15.03 -7.74 -10.01
CA ASP A 312 13.60 -7.62 -9.72
C ASP A 312 12.71 -8.01 -10.92
N GLU A 313 13.29 -8.15 -12.12
CA GLU A 313 12.55 -8.38 -13.36
C GLU A 313 11.88 -9.75 -13.44
N ALA A 314 12.58 -10.82 -13.03
CA ALA A 314 12.01 -12.17 -13.06
C ALA A 314 10.84 -12.33 -12.07
N PRO A 315 10.96 -11.92 -10.78
CA PRO A 315 9.83 -11.92 -9.86
C PRO A 315 8.63 -11.10 -10.35
N LEU A 316 8.87 -9.94 -10.99
CA LEU A 316 7.81 -9.12 -11.58
C LEU A 316 7.10 -9.84 -12.73
N ALA A 317 7.85 -10.46 -13.63
CA ALA A 317 7.29 -11.20 -14.76
C ALA A 317 6.43 -12.39 -14.30
N ASP A 318 6.88 -13.12 -13.27
CA ASP A 318 6.13 -14.23 -12.68
C ASP A 318 4.85 -13.74 -11.98
N ALA A 319 4.93 -12.64 -11.23
CA ALA A 319 3.77 -12.01 -10.59
C ALA A 319 2.75 -11.51 -11.63
N ALA A 320 3.21 -10.87 -12.70
CA ALA A 320 2.36 -10.43 -13.80
C ALA A 320 1.66 -11.59 -14.51
N ALA A 321 2.34 -12.73 -14.69
CA ALA A 321 1.75 -13.94 -15.24
C ALA A 321 0.68 -14.55 -14.32
N ALA A 322 0.92 -14.57 -13.00
CA ALA A 322 -0.05 -15.04 -12.01
C ALA A 322 -1.31 -14.17 -12.00
N VAL A 323 -1.16 -12.83 -11.99
CA VAL A 323 -2.29 -11.90 -12.10
C VAL A 323 -3.03 -12.06 -13.44
N ALA A 324 -2.30 -12.17 -14.56
CA ALA A 324 -2.90 -12.36 -15.88
C ALA A 324 -3.73 -13.67 -15.96
N ALA A 325 -3.27 -14.76 -15.35
CA ALA A 325 -4.03 -16.00 -15.27
C ALA A 325 -5.37 -15.80 -14.54
N ARG A 326 -5.35 -15.12 -13.38
CA ARG A 326 -6.57 -14.82 -12.61
C ARG A 326 -7.52 -13.86 -13.32
N VAL A 327 -6.97 -12.87 -14.02
CA VAL A 327 -7.76 -11.98 -14.89
C VAL A 327 -8.40 -12.78 -16.02
N GLY A 328 -7.67 -13.70 -16.64
CA GLY A 328 -8.20 -14.60 -17.68
C GLY A 328 -9.37 -15.43 -17.19
N GLU A 329 -9.20 -16.13 -16.07
CA GLU A 329 -10.28 -16.91 -15.42
C GLU A 329 -11.54 -16.06 -15.18
N ARG A 330 -11.37 -14.81 -14.74
CA ARG A 330 -12.49 -13.89 -14.47
C ARG A 330 -13.19 -13.40 -15.72
N LEU A 331 -12.44 -13.10 -16.77
CA LEU A 331 -13.00 -12.72 -18.06
C LEU A 331 -13.76 -13.89 -18.70
N GLU A 332 -13.23 -15.11 -18.63
CA GLU A 332 -13.93 -16.33 -19.06
C GLU A 332 -15.23 -16.55 -18.28
N ALA A 333 -15.19 -16.45 -16.95
CA ALA A 333 -16.38 -16.57 -16.11
C ALA A 333 -17.43 -15.50 -16.40
N ALA A 334 -17.01 -14.31 -16.85
CA ALA A 334 -17.89 -13.23 -17.29
C ALA A 334 -18.42 -13.42 -18.72
N GLY A 335 -17.98 -14.45 -19.45
CA GLY A 335 -18.41 -14.74 -20.82
C GLY A 335 -17.66 -13.96 -21.91
N VAL A 336 -16.47 -13.43 -21.60
CA VAL A 336 -15.63 -12.69 -22.56
C VAL A 336 -14.82 -13.67 -23.42
N ASP A 337 -15.12 -13.68 -24.73
CA ASP A 337 -14.38 -14.45 -25.74
C ASP A 337 -12.89 -14.04 -25.78
N ALA A 338 -11.99 -15.01 -25.99
CA ALA A 338 -10.56 -14.77 -26.16
C ALA A 338 -10.24 -13.85 -27.36
N ALA A 339 -11.09 -13.85 -28.39
CA ALA A 339 -10.98 -12.96 -29.54
C ALA A 339 -11.50 -11.53 -29.27
N GLY A 340 -12.19 -11.30 -28.15
CA GLY A 340 -12.67 -9.98 -27.76
C GLY A 340 -11.54 -9.08 -27.30
N ASP A 341 -11.53 -7.82 -27.76
CA ASP A 341 -10.50 -6.86 -27.38
C ASP A 341 -10.57 -6.52 -25.88
N VAL A 342 -9.45 -6.71 -25.19
CA VAL A 342 -9.27 -6.35 -23.78
C VAL A 342 -8.32 -5.17 -23.69
N LEU A 343 -8.75 -4.11 -23.00
CA LEU A 343 -7.86 -3.00 -22.64
C LEU A 343 -7.34 -3.21 -21.23
N VAL A 344 -6.02 -3.25 -21.05
CA VAL A 344 -5.38 -3.07 -19.75
C VAL A 344 -5.04 -1.59 -19.58
N LEU A 345 -5.66 -0.95 -18.60
CA LEU A 345 -5.52 0.46 -18.30
C LEU A 345 -4.73 0.65 -17.00
N GLY A 346 -3.49 1.14 -17.10
CA GLY A 346 -2.72 1.60 -15.94
C GLY A 346 -3.14 3.00 -15.49
N THR A 347 -2.76 3.40 -14.29
CA THR A 347 -3.08 4.72 -13.75
C THR A 347 -1.86 5.63 -13.67
N GLU A 348 -1.87 6.68 -14.48
CA GLU A 348 -0.87 7.76 -14.46
C GLU A 348 0.57 7.21 -14.50
N GLU A 349 1.29 7.28 -13.39
CA GLU A 349 2.68 6.85 -13.25
C GLU A 349 2.85 5.32 -13.12
N LEU A 350 1.80 4.58 -12.78
CA LEU A 350 1.79 3.11 -12.72
C LEU A 350 1.61 2.55 -14.14
N MET A 351 2.69 2.52 -14.91
CA MET A 351 2.67 2.06 -16.30
C MET A 351 3.27 0.66 -16.47
N TYR A 352 4.35 0.33 -15.74
CA TYR A 352 5.17 -0.84 -16.06
C TYR A 352 4.56 -2.19 -15.65
N ALA A 353 4.12 -2.37 -14.40
CA ALA A 353 3.42 -3.58 -14.01
C ALA A 353 2.13 -3.85 -14.83
N PRO A 354 1.28 -2.83 -15.11
CA PRO A 354 0.15 -3.01 -16.02
C PRO A 354 0.55 -3.43 -17.44
N LEU A 355 1.62 -2.87 -17.99
CA LEU A 355 2.17 -3.30 -19.29
C LEU A 355 2.60 -4.78 -19.25
N ALA A 356 3.26 -5.21 -18.17
CA ALA A 356 3.66 -6.60 -17.99
C ALA A 356 2.45 -7.55 -17.89
N VAL A 357 1.39 -7.15 -17.19
CA VAL A 357 0.11 -7.90 -17.14
C VAL A 357 -0.55 -7.97 -18.52
N ALA A 358 -0.55 -6.87 -19.27
CA ALA A 358 -1.09 -6.83 -20.62
C ALA A 358 -0.37 -7.79 -21.57
N GLU A 359 0.97 -7.80 -21.51
CA GLU A 359 1.78 -8.71 -22.30
C GLU A 359 1.61 -10.18 -21.86
N ALA A 360 1.43 -10.45 -20.57
CA ALA A 360 1.13 -11.79 -20.07
C ALA A 360 -0.26 -12.31 -20.52
N LEU A 361 -1.30 -11.46 -20.48
CA LEU A 361 -2.62 -11.79 -21.02
C LEU A 361 -2.58 -12.08 -22.53
N ARG A 362 -1.81 -11.29 -23.27
CA ARG A 362 -1.57 -11.52 -24.70
C ARG A 362 -0.90 -12.87 -24.94
N ARG A 363 0.16 -13.20 -24.18
CA ARG A 363 0.83 -14.52 -24.26
C ARG A 363 -0.10 -15.69 -23.90
N ALA A 364 -1.10 -15.45 -23.06
CA ALA A 364 -2.17 -16.40 -22.75
C ALA A 364 -3.25 -16.50 -23.86
N GLY A 365 -3.09 -15.80 -24.99
CA GLY A 365 -3.95 -15.93 -26.17
C GLY A 365 -5.09 -14.92 -26.27
N ARG A 366 -5.09 -13.85 -25.45
CA ARG A 366 -6.13 -12.81 -25.49
C ARG A 366 -5.74 -11.62 -26.37
N ALA A 367 -6.69 -11.10 -27.15
CA ALA A 367 -6.51 -9.85 -27.90
C ALA A 367 -6.39 -8.65 -26.94
N THR A 368 -5.16 -8.24 -26.62
CA THR A 368 -4.89 -7.32 -25.50
C THR A 368 -4.21 -6.04 -25.98
N TYR A 369 -4.69 -4.91 -25.46
CA TYR A 369 -4.13 -3.57 -25.65
C TYR A 369 -3.75 -2.97 -24.31
N PHE A 370 -2.78 -2.07 -24.32
CA PHE A 370 -2.36 -1.33 -23.15
C PHE A 370 -2.63 0.17 -23.34
N SER A 371 -3.06 0.85 -22.28
CA SER A 371 -3.11 2.31 -22.21
C SER A 371 -2.93 2.77 -20.76
N THR A 372 -2.73 4.08 -20.55
CA THR A 372 -2.82 4.68 -19.19
C THR A 372 -3.77 5.85 -19.11
N THR A 373 -4.20 6.19 -17.89
CA THR A 373 -4.78 7.50 -17.59
C THR A 373 -3.72 8.58 -17.55
N THR A 374 -4.13 9.85 -17.60
CA THR A 374 -3.24 11.01 -17.60
C THR A 374 -3.84 12.21 -16.88
N ARG A 375 -2.97 13.05 -16.29
CA ARG A 375 -3.33 14.37 -15.73
C ARG A 375 -3.48 15.46 -16.80
N SER A 376 -2.86 15.26 -17.97
CA SER A 376 -2.73 16.30 -19.01
C SER A 376 -4.02 16.51 -19.80
N PRO A 377 -4.63 17.71 -19.80
CA PRO A 377 -5.81 17.98 -20.62
C PRO A 377 -5.43 18.18 -22.10
N VAL A 378 -6.13 17.45 -22.97
CA VAL A 378 -6.01 17.46 -24.43
C VAL A 378 -7.38 17.71 -25.05
N GLN A 379 -7.44 18.50 -26.11
CA GLN A 379 -8.68 18.67 -26.87
C GLN A 379 -9.02 17.38 -27.63
N VAL A 380 -10.25 16.90 -27.48
CA VAL A 380 -10.77 15.73 -28.16
C VAL A 380 -11.54 16.16 -29.41
N ARG A 381 -11.25 15.55 -30.56
CA ARG A 381 -11.96 15.81 -31.82
C ARG A 381 -12.10 14.52 -32.62
N ASP A 382 -13.34 14.05 -32.82
CA ASP A 382 -13.59 12.85 -33.63
C ASP A 382 -13.62 13.19 -35.13
N VAL A 383 -12.43 13.47 -35.68
CA VAL A 383 -12.23 13.75 -37.10
C VAL A 383 -11.08 12.91 -37.64
N GLU A 384 -11.15 12.53 -38.91
CA GLU A 384 -10.07 11.80 -39.58
C GLU A 384 -8.78 12.64 -39.59
N GLY A 385 -7.63 11.99 -39.37
CA GLY A 385 -6.33 12.67 -39.33
C GLY A 385 -6.06 13.46 -38.04
N TYR A 386 -6.80 13.21 -36.96
CA TYR A 386 -6.56 13.77 -35.62
C TYR A 386 -6.23 12.66 -34.61
N ALA A 387 -5.23 12.88 -33.74
CA ALA A 387 -4.68 11.80 -32.93
C ALA A 387 -5.50 11.43 -31.69
N VAL A 388 -6.33 12.34 -31.17
CA VAL A 388 -7.11 12.14 -29.93
C VAL A 388 -8.60 12.32 -30.23
N ARG A 389 -9.24 11.21 -30.64
CA ARG A 389 -10.60 11.20 -31.18
C ARG A 389 -11.68 10.99 -30.13
N SER A 390 -11.33 10.41 -28.98
CA SER A 390 -12.24 10.31 -27.84
C SER A 390 -11.50 10.54 -26.52
N GLY A 391 -12.25 10.82 -25.45
CA GLY A 391 -11.70 11.01 -24.11
C GLY A 391 -12.75 10.76 -23.03
N VAL A 392 -12.36 9.98 -22.02
CA VAL A 392 -13.13 9.76 -20.80
C VAL A 392 -12.56 10.69 -19.74
N ARG A 393 -13.41 11.53 -19.14
CA ARG A 393 -13.05 12.44 -18.06
C ARG A 393 -13.59 11.92 -16.74
N PHE A 394 -12.76 11.94 -15.71
CA PHE A 394 -13.12 11.49 -14.36
C PHE A 394 -12.35 12.30 -13.30
N LEU A 395 -12.80 12.26 -12.05
CA LEU A 395 -12.15 12.92 -10.93
C LEU A 395 -10.95 12.10 -10.43
N ALA A 396 -9.89 12.80 -10.01
CA ALA A 396 -8.75 12.17 -9.36
C ALA A 396 -9.20 11.29 -8.18
N HIS A 397 -8.73 10.05 -8.17
CA HIS A 397 -9.08 9.03 -7.18
C HIS A 397 -7.97 8.79 -6.16
N ASP A 398 -6.81 9.42 -6.34
CA ASP A 398 -5.64 9.35 -5.49
C ASP A 398 -5.28 10.72 -4.88
N ARG A 399 -4.22 10.75 -4.06
CA ARG A 399 -3.66 11.98 -3.47
C ARG A 399 -2.47 12.42 -4.32
N ASP A 400 -2.52 13.63 -4.86
CA ASP A 400 -1.37 14.27 -5.51
C ASP A 400 -0.85 15.46 -4.69
N ALA A 401 0.19 16.12 -5.19
CA ALA A 401 0.72 17.36 -4.62
C ALA A 401 -0.32 18.51 -4.57
N ASP A 402 -1.38 18.42 -5.37
CA ASP A 402 -2.48 19.40 -5.47
C ASP A 402 -3.63 19.07 -4.50
N GLY A 403 -3.53 17.96 -3.75
CA GLY A 403 -4.50 17.53 -2.75
C GLY A 403 -5.28 16.31 -3.21
N TYR A 404 -6.57 16.29 -2.90
CA TYR A 404 -7.45 15.14 -3.11
C TYR A 404 -8.68 15.57 -3.92
N GLY A 405 -9.05 14.80 -4.94
CA GLY A 405 -10.44 14.65 -5.40
C GLY A 405 -11.12 15.83 -6.12
N ALA A 406 -10.40 16.86 -6.55
CA ALA A 406 -10.99 17.99 -7.29
C ALA A 406 -10.46 18.18 -8.71
N ALA A 407 -9.33 17.56 -9.05
CA ALA A 407 -8.71 17.71 -10.36
C ALA A 407 -9.27 16.67 -11.35
N ASP A 408 -9.51 17.12 -12.58
CA ASP A 408 -9.86 16.24 -13.68
C ASP A 408 -8.67 15.35 -14.06
N ARG A 409 -9.01 14.13 -14.46
CA ARG A 409 -8.14 13.13 -15.07
C ARG A 409 -8.79 12.61 -16.34
N PHE A 410 -7.95 12.04 -17.21
CA PHE A 410 -8.38 11.68 -18.55
C PHE A 410 -7.87 10.30 -18.96
N ALA A 411 -8.68 9.57 -19.73
CA ALA A 411 -8.25 8.40 -20.49
C ALA A 411 -8.66 8.62 -21.96
N TYR A 412 -7.67 8.72 -22.85
CA TYR A 412 -7.90 9.12 -24.24
C TYR A 412 -8.00 7.92 -25.19
N ASN A 413 -8.78 8.10 -26.26
CA ASN A 413 -9.07 7.09 -27.28
C ASN A 413 -9.69 5.77 -26.75
N VAL A 414 -10.03 5.70 -25.46
CA VAL A 414 -10.70 4.55 -24.85
C VAL A 414 -12.13 4.42 -25.41
N ALA A 415 -12.87 5.52 -25.50
CA ALA A 415 -14.26 5.50 -25.97
C ALA A 415 -14.41 5.35 -27.50
N ALA A 416 -13.30 5.24 -28.25
CA ALA A 416 -13.32 5.13 -29.71
C ALA A 416 -13.30 3.67 -30.22
N ARG A 417 -13.23 2.69 -29.33
CA ARG A 417 -13.14 1.26 -29.67
C ARG A 417 -14.14 0.44 -28.85
N ASP A 418 -14.66 -0.62 -29.45
CA ASP A 418 -15.54 -1.59 -28.80
C ASP A 418 -14.75 -2.60 -27.98
N TRP A 419 -14.53 -2.30 -26.70
CA TRP A 419 -13.88 -3.22 -25.78
C TRP A 419 -14.84 -4.31 -25.33
N ALA A 420 -14.36 -5.56 -25.31
CA ALA A 420 -15.03 -6.66 -24.63
C ALA A 420 -14.84 -6.56 -23.11
N ALA A 421 -13.69 -6.06 -22.64
CA ALA A 421 -13.46 -5.72 -21.25
C ALA A 421 -12.40 -4.63 -21.08
N ILE A 422 -12.51 -3.87 -19.99
CA ILE A 422 -11.46 -2.94 -19.52
C ILE A 422 -10.96 -3.42 -18.16
N VAL A 423 -9.69 -3.81 -18.10
CA VAL A 423 -8.97 -4.21 -16.88
C VAL A 423 -8.23 -2.98 -16.35
N VAL A 424 -8.68 -2.43 -15.23
CA VAL A 424 -8.08 -1.24 -14.62
C VAL A 424 -7.08 -1.68 -13.56
N VAL A 425 -5.79 -1.48 -13.81
CA VAL A 425 -4.72 -1.89 -12.90
C VAL A 425 -4.29 -0.71 -12.04
N LEU A 426 -4.42 -0.89 -10.72
CA LEU A 426 -4.20 0.12 -9.69
C LEU A 426 -3.09 -0.34 -8.74
N ASP A 427 -2.51 0.61 -8.00
CA ASP A 427 -1.78 0.27 -6.78
C ASP A 427 -2.71 0.42 -5.57
N ARG A 428 -2.48 -0.36 -4.51
CA ARG A 428 -3.30 -0.34 -3.30
C ARG A 428 -3.56 1.08 -2.76
N PRO A 429 -2.57 1.99 -2.73
CA PRO A 429 -2.78 3.33 -2.25
C PRO A 429 -3.64 4.25 -3.15
N THR A 430 -3.85 3.89 -4.43
CA THR A 430 -4.78 4.59 -5.35
C THR A 430 -6.17 3.94 -5.37
N ALA A 431 -6.31 2.76 -4.78
CA ALA A 431 -7.55 1.99 -4.72
C ALA A 431 -8.55 2.53 -3.67
N THR A 432 -8.98 3.78 -3.83
CA THR A 432 -9.86 4.47 -2.87
C THR A 432 -11.34 4.35 -3.22
N ALA A 433 -12.19 4.69 -2.25
CA ALA A 433 -13.64 4.86 -2.41
C ALA A 433 -14.04 5.77 -3.60
N ALA A 434 -13.19 6.74 -3.97
CA ALA A 434 -13.47 7.70 -5.04
C ALA A 434 -13.48 7.06 -6.44
N LEU A 435 -12.88 5.88 -6.63
CA LEU A 435 -12.84 5.18 -7.91
C LEU A 435 -14.23 4.87 -8.48
N ALA A 436 -15.17 4.50 -7.61
CA ALA A 436 -16.52 4.13 -8.00
C ALA A 436 -17.58 5.16 -7.58
N GLY A 437 -17.18 6.20 -6.86
CA GLY A 437 -18.05 7.32 -6.53
C GLY A 437 -18.51 8.08 -7.78
N PRO A 438 -19.48 9.00 -7.64
CA PRO A 438 -19.92 9.86 -8.73
C PRO A 438 -18.75 10.59 -9.40
N GLY A 439 -18.57 10.41 -10.70
CA GLY A 439 -17.45 10.99 -11.45
C GLY A 439 -16.12 10.25 -11.31
N GLY A 440 -16.06 9.13 -10.58
CA GLY A 440 -14.88 8.28 -10.45
C GLY A 440 -14.52 7.51 -11.73
N LEU A 441 -13.30 7.00 -11.79
CA LEU A 441 -12.76 6.29 -12.96
C LEU A 441 -13.64 5.10 -13.40
N LEU A 442 -14.03 4.23 -12.47
CA LEU A 442 -14.79 3.02 -12.80
C LEU A 442 -16.19 3.36 -13.32
N ALA A 443 -16.84 4.35 -12.71
CA ALA A 443 -18.13 4.86 -13.17
C ALA A 443 -18.03 5.51 -14.56
N ALA A 444 -16.93 6.21 -14.85
CA ALA A 444 -16.67 6.84 -16.14
C ALA A 444 -16.34 5.83 -17.25
N LEU A 445 -15.77 4.66 -16.91
CA LEU A 445 -15.45 3.61 -17.87
C LEU A 445 -16.61 2.66 -18.16
N ALA A 446 -17.54 2.47 -17.22
CA ALA A 446 -18.66 1.54 -17.36
C ALA A 446 -19.50 1.70 -18.66
N PRO A 447 -19.71 2.89 -19.23
CA PRO A 447 -20.39 3.04 -20.52
C PRO A 447 -19.61 2.50 -21.73
N HIS A 448 -18.31 2.27 -21.60
CA HIS A 448 -17.40 2.00 -22.72
C HIS A 448 -16.99 0.52 -22.88
N ALA A 449 -17.41 -0.35 -21.96
CA ALA A 449 -17.21 -1.79 -22.05
C ALA A 449 -18.30 -2.54 -21.28
N PRO A 450 -18.72 -3.75 -21.70
CA PRO A 450 -19.69 -4.54 -20.94
C PRO A 450 -19.12 -5.02 -19.59
N HIS A 451 -17.80 -5.15 -19.49
CA HIS A 451 -17.10 -5.58 -18.29
C HIS A 451 -15.98 -4.60 -17.93
N VAL A 452 -16.01 -4.09 -16.70
CA VAL A 452 -14.89 -3.35 -16.11
C VAL A 452 -14.37 -4.14 -14.91
N LEU A 453 -13.09 -4.48 -14.92
CA LEU A 453 -12.44 -5.30 -13.90
C LEU A 453 -11.32 -4.49 -13.23
N PRO A 454 -11.49 -4.01 -11.99
CA PRO A 454 -10.37 -3.48 -11.24
C PRO A 454 -9.45 -4.64 -10.81
N VAL A 455 -8.15 -4.38 -10.88
CA VAL A 455 -7.07 -5.25 -10.40
C VAL A 455 -6.16 -4.37 -9.59
N VAL A 456 -5.94 -4.70 -8.32
CA VAL A 456 -5.16 -3.81 -7.47
C VAL A 456 -3.95 -4.52 -6.89
N LEU A 457 -2.79 -4.02 -7.28
CA LEU A 457 -1.51 -4.57 -6.90
C LEU A 457 -1.15 -4.04 -5.50
N PRO A 458 -0.68 -4.91 -4.59
CA PRO A 458 -0.09 -4.46 -3.34
C PRO A 458 1.19 -3.68 -3.62
N VAL A 459 1.60 -2.84 -2.67
CA VAL A 459 2.89 -2.15 -2.72
C VAL A 459 3.62 -2.29 -1.40
N ASP A 460 4.94 -2.44 -1.49
CA ASP A 460 5.83 -2.37 -0.33
C ASP A 460 6.55 -1.00 -0.34
N PRO A 461 5.92 0.08 0.18
CA PRO A 461 6.58 1.38 0.25
C PRO A 461 7.80 1.31 1.19
N PRO A 462 8.90 2.01 0.85
CA PRO A 462 10.07 2.08 1.70
C PRO A 462 9.77 2.84 2.99
N GLY A 463 10.56 2.58 4.05
CA GLY A 463 10.58 3.44 5.25
C GLY A 463 9.97 2.88 6.53
N ALA A 464 9.37 1.70 6.55
CA ALA A 464 9.06 0.99 7.79
C ALA A 464 9.07 -0.52 7.56
N ARG A 465 10.25 -1.13 7.70
CA ARG A 465 10.31 -2.58 7.89
C ARG A 465 9.79 -2.86 9.30
N PRO A 466 8.79 -3.74 9.47
CA PRO A 466 8.31 -4.09 10.80
C PRO A 466 9.46 -4.62 11.65
N LEU A 467 9.50 -4.25 12.94
CA LEU A 467 10.47 -4.81 13.85
C LEU A 467 10.13 -6.29 14.11
N ARG A 468 11.13 -7.13 14.36
CA ARG A 468 10.97 -8.58 14.57
C ARG A 468 11.96 -9.08 15.61
N GLY A 469 11.63 -10.18 16.29
CA GLY A 469 12.57 -10.84 17.19
C GLY A 469 13.71 -11.52 16.42
N PRO A 470 14.90 -11.70 17.03
CA PRO A 470 15.25 -11.28 18.39
C PRO A 470 15.73 -9.82 18.49
N GLU A 471 15.78 -9.08 17.37
CA GLU A 471 16.22 -7.67 17.37
C GLU A 471 15.25 -6.78 18.16
N PHE A 472 13.94 -7.07 18.08
CA PHE A 472 12.92 -6.40 18.86
C PHE A 472 11.84 -7.39 19.34
N GLY A 473 11.79 -7.60 20.65
CA GLY A 473 10.92 -8.56 21.29
C GLY A 473 11.44 -10.00 21.21
N SER A 474 10.89 -10.88 22.05
CA SER A 474 11.35 -12.26 22.18
C SER A 474 10.54 -13.30 21.40
N TYR A 475 9.43 -12.90 20.76
CA TYR A 475 8.71 -13.78 19.84
C TYR A 475 9.54 -14.06 18.58
N ALA A 476 9.31 -15.23 17.96
CA ALA A 476 10.02 -15.58 16.75
C ALA A 476 9.67 -14.63 15.59
N ALA A 477 10.64 -14.41 14.70
CA ALA A 477 10.54 -13.42 13.63
C ALA A 477 9.33 -13.65 12.70
N ASP A 478 8.92 -14.90 12.51
CA ASP A 478 7.80 -15.27 11.65
C ASP A 478 6.44 -15.20 12.36
N GLU A 479 6.41 -15.13 13.70
CA GLU A 479 5.17 -15.14 14.48
C GLU A 479 4.45 -13.80 14.54
N VAL A 480 5.21 -12.68 14.55
CA VAL A 480 4.66 -11.33 14.60
C VAL A 480 5.60 -10.32 13.98
N ALA A 481 5.04 -9.37 13.24
CA ALA A 481 5.70 -8.15 12.82
C ALA A 481 5.22 -6.96 13.67
N TRP A 482 6.13 -6.21 14.29
CA TRP A 482 5.75 -5.04 15.08
C TRP A 482 5.74 -3.80 14.20
N LEU A 483 4.56 -3.20 14.02
CA LEU A 483 4.40 -1.89 13.38
C LEU A 483 4.52 -0.81 14.44
N LEU A 484 5.72 -0.69 15.02
CA LEU A 484 6.06 0.23 16.10
C LEU A 484 7.47 0.80 15.87
N GLN A 485 7.77 1.95 16.46
CA GLN A 485 9.13 2.45 16.60
C GLN A 485 9.85 1.84 17.81
N ASP A 486 11.14 1.55 17.66
CA ASP A 486 11.98 1.09 18.77
C ASP A 486 12.45 2.26 19.63
N LEU A 487 11.90 2.36 20.84
CA LEU A 487 12.27 3.35 21.86
C LEU A 487 13.11 2.75 22.99
N SER A 488 13.74 1.60 22.78
CA SER A 488 14.49 0.89 23.83
C SER A 488 15.68 1.69 24.39
N HIS A 489 16.23 2.57 23.56
CA HIS A 489 17.30 3.50 23.91
C HIS A 489 16.83 4.73 24.70
N VAL A 490 15.52 4.95 24.83
CA VAL A 490 14.93 6.10 25.53
C VAL A 490 14.58 5.72 26.97
N ARG A 491 14.82 6.66 27.90
CA ARG A 491 14.41 6.53 29.31
C ARG A 491 12.98 7.02 29.48
N LEU A 492 12.03 6.08 29.40
CA LEU A 492 10.59 6.36 29.48
C LEU A 492 10.01 6.06 30.86
N GLU A 493 10.74 5.29 31.69
CA GLU A 493 10.32 4.91 33.03
C GLU A 493 10.57 6.01 34.07
N GLY A 494 9.57 6.30 34.89
CA GLY A 494 9.61 7.30 35.96
C GLY A 494 9.00 6.84 37.28
N ASP A 495 9.09 7.69 38.32
CA ASP A 495 8.53 7.43 39.65
C ASP A 495 7.00 7.23 39.59
N ARG A 496 6.49 6.24 40.33
CA ARG A 496 5.10 5.79 40.25
C ARG A 496 4.11 6.85 40.75
N GLU A 497 4.42 7.53 41.84
CA GLU A 497 3.51 8.49 42.46
C GLU A 497 3.43 9.78 41.65
N GLU A 498 4.57 10.29 41.20
CA GLU A 498 4.63 11.47 40.33
C GLU A 498 3.91 11.23 39.00
N ARG A 499 4.10 10.06 38.41
CA ARG A 499 3.43 9.70 37.15
C ARG A 499 1.92 9.61 37.30
N GLU A 500 1.42 9.02 38.38
CA GLU A 500 -0.02 8.93 38.62
C GLU A 500 -0.62 10.32 38.88
N ARG A 501 0.06 11.19 39.65
CA ARG A 501 -0.34 12.59 39.86
C ARG A 501 -0.51 13.35 38.54
N ARG A 502 0.49 13.29 37.65
CA ARG A 502 0.45 14.01 36.36
C ARG A 502 -0.64 13.50 35.41
N ILE A 503 -0.98 12.21 35.49
CA ILE A 503 -2.08 11.62 34.70
C ILE A 503 -3.43 12.02 35.27
N GLN A 504 -3.58 11.99 36.59
CA GLN A 504 -4.82 12.40 37.27
C GLN A 504 -5.08 13.90 37.11
N SER A 505 -4.03 14.73 37.11
CA SER A 505 -4.14 16.18 36.90
C SER A 505 -4.34 16.59 35.44
N GLY A 506 -4.18 15.66 34.49
CA GLY A 506 -4.24 15.94 33.05
C GLY A 506 -2.99 16.59 32.45
N GLU A 507 -1.92 16.78 33.23
CA GLU A 507 -0.63 17.34 32.78
C GLU A 507 0.15 16.42 31.83
N ALA A 508 -0.16 15.12 31.82
CA ALA A 508 0.45 14.14 30.92
C ALA A 508 -0.52 13.02 30.58
N HIS A 509 -0.47 12.50 29.35
CA HIS A 509 -1.24 11.31 28.99
C HIS A 509 -0.56 10.02 29.46
N TYR A 510 -1.33 8.97 29.78
CA TYR A 510 -0.75 7.73 30.28
C TYR A 510 0.17 7.03 29.27
N ALA A 511 0.00 7.32 27.98
CA ALA A 511 0.78 6.76 26.88
C ALA A 511 2.11 7.50 26.62
N GLU A 512 2.37 8.64 27.27
CA GLU A 512 3.60 9.42 27.03
C GLU A 512 4.84 8.89 27.77
N SER A 513 4.63 7.98 28.74
CA SER A 513 5.68 7.42 29.62
C SER A 513 5.38 5.95 29.95
N LEU A 514 6.32 5.24 30.59
CA LEU A 514 6.16 3.84 31.03
C LEU A 514 6.25 3.71 32.56
N PRO A 515 5.48 2.81 33.20
CA PRO A 515 5.76 2.41 34.58
C PRO A 515 7.05 1.57 34.63
N THR A 516 7.72 1.55 35.77
CA THR A 516 8.80 0.57 36.01
C THR A 516 8.24 -0.84 35.91
N GLU A 517 8.93 -1.72 35.21
CA GLU A 517 8.48 -3.08 34.98
C GLU A 517 8.56 -3.90 36.27
N TYR A 518 7.43 -4.48 36.68
CA TYR A 518 7.35 -5.31 37.88
C TYR A 518 8.06 -6.64 37.66
N ARG A 519 9.02 -6.96 38.55
CA ARG A 519 9.65 -8.27 38.63
C ARG A 519 8.95 -9.11 39.71
N PRO A 520 8.29 -10.22 39.34
CA PRO A 520 7.63 -11.08 40.31
C PRO A 520 8.65 -11.78 41.22
N ASP A 521 8.24 -12.09 42.45
CA ASP A 521 9.02 -12.95 43.34
C ASP A 521 8.86 -14.44 42.96
N ALA A 522 9.63 -15.30 43.63
CA ALA A 522 9.59 -16.74 43.36
C ALA A 522 8.21 -17.36 43.61
N ALA A 523 7.48 -16.92 44.64
CA ALA A 523 6.16 -17.44 44.99
C ALA A 523 5.11 -17.09 43.93
N TYR A 524 5.14 -15.87 43.40
CA TYR A 524 4.28 -15.45 42.31
C TYR A 524 4.63 -16.16 41.00
N ARG A 525 5.91 -16.49 40.79
CA ARG A 525 6.35 -17.25 39.61
C ARG A 525 5.91 -18.72 39.65
N GLU A 526 6.02 -19.38 40.81
CA GLU A 526 5.47 -20.73 41.01
C GLU A 526 3.96 -20.76 40.76
N LEU A 527 3.24 -19.74 41.27
CA LEU A 527 1.80 -19.63 41.02
C LEU A 527 1.49 -19.43 39.54
N TYR A 528 2.30 -18.66 38.82
CA TYR A 528 2.16 -18.52 37.38
C TYR A 528 2.32 -19.87 36.66
N ASP A 529 3.35 -20.65 36.98
CA ASP A 529 3.62 -21.94 36.36
C ASP A 529 2.46 -22.94 36.62
N GLU A 530 1.94 -22.99 37.86
CA GLU A 530 0.74 -23.77 38.20
C GLU A 530 -0.48 -23.35 37.36
N GLN A 531 -0.67 -22.05 37.20
CA GLN A 531 -1.84 -21.51 36.49
C GLN A 531 -1.78 -21.77 35.00
N VAL A 532 -0.60 -21.66 34.36
CA VAL A 532 -0.43 -21.99 32.94
C VAL A 532 -0.90 -23.42 32.68
N VAL A 533 -0.45 -24.39 33.48
CA VAL A 533 -0.87 -25.79 33.35
C VAL A 533 -2.37 -25.96 33.58
N ALA A 534 -2.92 -25.30 34.60
CA ALA A 534 -4.33 -25.43 34.97
C ALA A 534 -5.31 -24.88 33.92
N VAL A 535 -4.92 -23.85 33.15
CA VAL A 535 -5.83 -23.16 32.22
C VAL A 535 -5.47 -23.35 30.75
N ALA A 536 -4.38 -24.05 30.41
CA ALA A 536 -3.92 -24.23 29.03
C ALA A 536 -5.02 -24.77 28.11
N ASP A 537 -5.82 -25.75 28.57
CA ASP A 537 -6.97 -26.30 27.83
C ASP A 537 -8.03 -25.24 27.52
N ARG A 538 -8.37 -24.41 28.52
CA ARG A 538 -9.40 -23.37 28.39
C ARG A 538 -8.94 -22.29 27.42
N VAL A 539 -7.67 -21.89 27.49
CA VAL A 539 -7.09 -20.92 26.56
C VAL A 539 -7.04 -21.50 25.16
N ALA A 540 -6.55 -22.73 24.98
CA ALA A 540 -6.47 -23.39 23.68
C ALA A 540 -7.86 -23.54 23.05
N ALA A 541 -8.86 -23.97 23.82
CA ALA A 541 -10.24 -24.08 23.35
C ALA A 541 -10.80 -22.72 22.92
N ALA A 542 -10.56 -21.66 23.68
CA ALA A 542 -10.99 -20.31 23.32
C ALA A 542 -10.29 -19.77 22.07
N VAL A 543 -8.98 -20.06 21.88
CA VAL A 543 -8.22 -19.71 20.67
C VAL A 543 -8.80 -20.41 19.43
N VAL A 544 -9.01 -21.73 19.51
CA VAL A 544 -9.59 -22.51 18.41
C VAL A 544 -10.99 -21.98 18.08
N THR A 545 -11.81 -21.76 19.12
CA THR A 545 -13.18 -21.26 18.97
C THR A 545 -13.21 -19.91 18.26
N VAL A 546 -12.44 -18.92 18.72
CA VAL A 546 -12.45 -17.58 18.10
C VAL A 546 -11.85 -17.59 16.69
N SER A 547 -10.84 -18.42 16.43
CA SER A 547 -10.21 -18.52 15.11
C SER A 547 -11.16 -19.13 14.08
N GLU A 548 -11.77 -20.27 14.41
CA GLU A 548 -12.79 -20.90 13.56
C GLU A 548 -13.99 -19.99 13.34
N LEU A 549 -14.43 -19.33 14.41
CA LEU A 549 -15.56 -18.42 14.32
C LEU A 549 -15.26 -17.23 13.41
N ALA A 550 -14.11 -16.56 13.59
CA ALA A 550 -13.73 -15.43 12.76
C ALA A 550 -13.61 -15.82 11.28
N ARG A 551 -12.99 -16.96 10.97
CA ARG A 551 -12.88 -17.52 9.61
C ARG A 551 -14.25 -17.73 8.97
N ARG A 552 -15.19 -18.33 9.71
CA ARG A 552 -16.55 -18.64 9.24
C ARG A 552 -17.42 -17.40 9.05
N GLU A 553 -17.33 -16.43 9.96
CA GLU A 553 -18.04 -15.15 9.84
C GLU A 553 -17.53 -14.34 8.65
N ARG A 554 -16.22 -14.37 8.42
CA ARG A 554 -15.61 -13.68 7.26
C ARG A 554 -15.79 -14.46 5.95
N GLY A 555 -16.06 -15.77 6.02
CA GLY A 555 -16.24 -16.66 4.87
C GLY A 555 -14.96 -16.92 4.08
N ARG A 556 -13.80 -16.95 4.76
CA ARG A 556 -12.49 -16.96 4.10
C ARG A 556 -11.34 -17.39 5.00
N ASP A 557 -10.33 -18.00 4.38
CA ASP A 557 -9.23 -18.69 5.04
C ASP A 557 -7.91 -17.90 4.99
N ASP A 558 -7.91 -16.65 4.54
CA ASP A 558 -6.72 -15.82 4.25
C ASP A 558 -6.72 -14.49 5.04
N LEU A 559 -7.13 -14.53 6.32
CA LEU A 559 -7.21 -13.35 7.19
C LEU A 559 -5.83 -12.75 7.48
N VAL A 560 -5.81 -11.45 7.80
CA VAL A 560 -4.63 -10.72 8.28
C VAL A 560 -4.89 -10.33 9.72
N LEU A 561 -4.13 -10.90 10.65
CA LEU A 561 -4.26 -10.62 12.08
C LEU A 561 -3.56 -9.30 12.43
N VAL A 562 -4.29 -8.41 13.09
CA VAL A 562 -3.77 -7.15 13.64
C VAL A 562 -3.98 -7.17 15.15
N SER A 563 -2.97 -7.61 15.90
CA SER A 563 -3.07 -7.63 17.35
C SER A 563 -2.83 -6.24 17.94
N LEU A 564 -3.60 -5.92 18.98
CA LEU A 564 -3.31 -4.76 19.82
C LEU A 564 -2.12 -5.10 20.71
N ALA A 565 -1.04 -4.32 20.57
CA ALA A 565 0.25 -4.65 21.16
C ALA A 565 0.16 -4.95 22.66
N ARG A 566 0.94 -5.95 23.08
CA ARG A 566 1.01 -6.55 24.43
C ARG A 566 -0.11 -7.54 24.73
N ALA A 567 -1.34 -7.07 24.87
CA ALA A 567 -2.46 -7.92 25.32
C ALA A 567 -2.95 -8.88 24.23
N GLY A 568 -3.12 -8.37 23.01
CA GLY A 568 -3.56 -9.14 21.86
C GLY A 568 -2.46 -9.97 21.23
N THR A 569 -1.19 -9.57 21.35
CA THR A 569 -0.08 -10.19 20.62
C THR A 569 0.08 -11.70 20.88
N PRO A 570 0.10 -12.20 22.14
CA PRO A 570 0.14 -13.64 22.39
C PRO A 570 -1.06 -14.37 21.77
N ILE A 571 -2.24 -13.75 21.78
CA ILE A 571 -3.46 -14.36 21.21
C ILE A 571 -3.39 -14.40 19.69
N GLY A 572 -2.94 -13.33 19.04
CA GLY A 572 -2.68 -13.29 17.60
C GLY A 572 -1.69 -14.36 17.16
N ILE A 573 -0.63 -14.61 17.95
CA ILE A 573 0.33 -15.70 17.69
C ILE A 573 -0.35 -17.07 17.81
N LEU A 574 -1.12 -17.30 18.88
CA LEU A 574 -1.84 -18.58 19.07
C LEU A 574 -2.87 -18.83 17.95
N MET A 575 -3.60 -17.79 17.52
CA MET A 575 -4.50 -17.86 16.37
C MET A 575 -3.74 -18.18 15.07
N ARG A 576 -2.58 -17.55 14.83
CA ARG A 576 -1.72 -17.87 13.68
C ARG A 576 -1.23 -19.31 13.72
N ARG A 577 -0.77 -19.80 14.88
CA ARG A 577 -0.31 -21.19 15.04
C ARG A 577 -1.43 -22.19 14.75
N TRP A 578 -2.65 -21.90 15.20
CA TRP A 578 -3.83 -22.69 14.84
C TRP A 578 -4.11 -22.65 13.33
N ALA A 579 -4.13 -21.45 12.73
CA ALA A 579 -4.35 -21.27 11.29
C ALA A 579 -3.33 -22.05 10.43
N ALA A 580 -2.04 -21.96 10.78
CA ALA A 580 -0.97 -22.68 10.10
C ALA A 580 -1.14 -24.21 10.18
N ARG A 581 -1.62 -24.74 11.32
CA ARG A 581 -1.95 -26.17 11.45
C ARG A 581 -3.08 -26.61 10.52
N GLN A 582 -4.00 -25.71 10.19
CA GLN A 582 -5.09 -25.95 9.25
C GLN A 582 -4.69 -25.68 7.78
N GLY A 583 -3.45 -25.27 7.53
CA GLY A 583 -2.94 -24.93 6.20
C GLY A 583 -3.31 -23.51 5.73
N TRP A 584 -3.75 -22.64 6.63
CA TRP A 584 -4.07 -21.24 6.33
C TRP A 584 -2.85 -20.34 6.57
N ASP A 585 -2.61 -19.40 5.66
CA ASP A 585 -1.56 -18.40 5.80
C ASP A 585 -2.16 -17.08 6.31
N TRP A 586 -2.03 -16.84 7.61
CA TRP A 586 -2.51 -15.62 8.26
C TRP A 586 -1.32 -14.75 8.69
N PRO A 587 -0.96 -13.70 7.92
CA PRO A 587 0.01 -12.71 8.33
C PRO A 587 -0.40 -12.05 9.65
N HIS A 588 0.55 -11.81 10.54
CA HIS A 588 0.27 -11.23 11.86
C HIS A 588 1.14 -9.99 12.12
N HIS A 589 0.46 -8.87 12.39
CA HIS A 589 1.06 -7.59 12.73
C HIS A 589 0.57 -7.12 14.10
N ALA A 590 1.45 -6.51 14.89
CA ALA A 590 1.08 -5.87 16.15
C ALA A 590 1.13 -4.35 16.00
N VAL A 591 0.05 -3.68 16.42
CA VAL A 591 -0.14 -2.23 16.27
C VAL A 591 -0.46 -1.56 17.59
N SER A 592 -0.28 -0.23 17.65
CA SER A 592 -0.72 0.56 18.79
C SER A 592 -2.18 1.01 18.65
N ILE A 593 -2.90 0.94 19.77
CA ILE A 593 -4.11 1.73 20.00
C ILE A 593 -3.98 2.42 21.35
N VAL A 594 -4.38 3.68 21.42
CA VAL A 594 -4.32 4.48 22.64
C VAL A 594 -5.69 5.08 22.87
N ARG A 595 -6.32 4.73 24.00
CA ARG A 595 -7.61 5.30 24.40
C ARG A 595 -7.60 6.83 24.32
N ASP A 596 -8.67 7.41 23.81
CA ASP A 596 -8.86 8.86 23.63
C ASP A 596 -7.91 9.49 22.59
N ARG A 597 -7.10 8.68 21.88
CA ARG A 597 -6.13 9.10 20.85
C ARG A 597 -6.21 8.25 19.58
N GLY A 598 -7.00 7.18 19.57
CA GLY A 598 -7.21 6.31 18.43
C GLY A 598 -6.14 5.24 18.21
N ILE A 599 -6.31 4.55 17.09
CA ILE A 599 -5.38 3.55 16.55
C ILE A 599 -4.31 4.23 15.72
N ASP A 600 -3.11 3.66 15.68
CA ASP A 600 -2.01 4.19 14.89
C ASP A 600 -2.36 4.19 13.39
N LEU A 601 -2.64 5.40 12.86
CA LEU A 601 -3.03 5.59 11.47
C LEU A 601 -1.88 5.30 10.50
N VAL A 602 -0.63 5.48 10.91
CA VAL A 602 0.55 5.15 10.08
C VAL A 602 0.65 3.63 9.94
N ALA A 603 0.41 2.88 11.02
CA ALA A 603 0.34 1.43 10.98
C ALA A 603 -0.82 0.92 10.10
N LEU A 604 -2.02 1.49 10.24
CA LEU A 604 -3.16 1.12 9.39
C LEU A 604 -2.96 1.50 7.93
N ARG A 605 -2.32 2.65 7.63
CA ARG A 605 -1.92 2.98 6.25
C ARG A 605 -0.96 1.93 5.71
N TRP A 606 0.07 1.55 6.48
CA TRP A 606 1.04 0.52 6.07
C TRP A 606 0.36 -0.82 5.75
N ILE A 607 -0.64 -1.20 6.56
CA ILE A 607 -1.45 -2.41 6.35
C ILE A 607 -2.33 -2.26 5.10
N ALA A 608 -3.04 -1.14 4.95
CA ALA A 608 -3.93 -0.87 3.82
C ALA A 608 -3.17 -0.77 2.50
N ASP A 609 -1.90 -0.38 2.49
CA ASP A 609 -1.06 -0.33 1.30
C ASP A 609 -0.61 -1.73 0.82
N ARG A 610 -0.72 -2.76 1.69
CA ARG A 610 -0.24 -4.14 1.43
C ARG A 610 -1.33 -5.20 1.39
N TYR A 611 -2.39 -5.03 2.16
CA TYR A 611 -3.47 -5.99 2.30
C TYR A 611 -4.81 -5.33 2.06
N ASP A 612 -5.77 -6.07 1.52
CA ASP A 612 -7.16 -5.61 1.50
C ASP A 612 -7.66 -5.42 2.95
N PRO A 613 -8.15 -4.24 3.33
CA PRO A 613 -8.65 -3.97 4.69
C PRO A 613 -9.79 -4.92 5.12
N ALA A 614 -10.55 -5.49 4.19
CA ALA A 614 -11.57 -6.50 4.49
C ALA A 614 -10.99 -7.79 5.09
N ARG A 615 -9.69 -8.05 4.86
CA ARG A 615 -8.93 -9.19 5.40
C ARG A 615 -8.52 -9.01 6.85
N VAL A 616 -8.55 -7.77 7.33
CA VAL A 616 -7.97 -7.44 8.62
C VAL A 616 -8.93 -7.81 9.74
N LEU A 617 -8.42 -8.59 10.69
CA LEU A 617 -9.08 -8.93 11.94
C LEU A 617 -8.27 -8.34 13.10
N VAL A 618 -8.88 -7.43 13.85
CA VAL A 618 -8.23 -6.87 15.04
C VAL A 618 -8.37 -7.85 16.20
N VAL A 619 -7.28 -8.13 16.91
CA VAL A 619 -7.20 -9.14 17.97
C VAL A 619 -6.77 -8.54 19.30
N ASP A 620 -7.45 -8.87 20.39
CA ASP A 620 -7.05 -8.55 21.76
C ASP A 620 -7.17 -9.74 22.73
N GLY A 621 -6.56 -9.59 23.91
CA GLY A 621 -6.50 -10.62 24.94
C GLY A 621 -7.82 -10.81 25.68
N TRP A 622 -8.40 -9.73 26.20
CA TRP A 622 -9.67 -9.79 26.91
C TRP A 622 -10.37 -8.44 26.82
N THR A 623 -11.69 -8.43 27.00
CA THR A 623 -12.44 -7.19 27.19
C THR A 623 -13.35 -7.32 28.42
N GLY A 624 -13.16 -6.43 29.39
CA GLY A 624 -14.02 -6.34 30.57
C GLY A 624 -15.28 -5.54 30.24
N LYS A 625 -15.20 -4.21 30.33
CA LYS A 625 -16.33 -3.30 30.05
C LYS A 625 -16.34 -2.68 28.63
N GLY A 626 -15.55 -3.23 27.70
CA GLY A 626 -15.56 -2.81 26.29
C GLY A 626 -14.98 -1.42 26.02
N ALA A 627 -13.96 -1.00 26.77
CA ALA A 627 -13.29 0.29 26.53
C ALA A 627 -12.54 0.30 25.20
N ILE A 628 -11.73 -0.73 24.93
CA ILE A 628 -10.99 -0.88 23.68
C ILE A 628 -11.92 -1.15 22.50
N ALA A 629 -12.98 -1.94 22.68
CA ALA A 629 -13.98 -2.17 21.64
C ALA A 629 -14.60 -0.85 21.13
N ARG A 630 -14.98 0.07 22.04
CA ARG A 630 -15.48 1.39 21.66
C ARG A 630 -14.42 2.28 21.03
N GLU A 631 -13.21 2.29 21.58
CA GLU A 631 -12.09 3.04 21.00
C GLU A 631 -11.82 2.60 19.56
N LEU A 632 -11.85 1.29 19.30
CA LEU A 632 -11.62 0.75 17.96
C LEU A 632 -12.72 1.18 16.98
N VAL A 633 -14.00 1.10 17.39
CA VAL A 633 -15.12 1.58 16.56
C VAL A 633 -14.95 3.06 16.23
N ALA A 634 -14.67 3.91 17.23
CA ALA A 634 -14.45 5.34 17.00
C ALA A 634 -13.22 5.60 16.11
N ALA A 635 -12.13 4.87 16.32
CA ALA A 635 -10.88 5.06 15.60
C ALA A 635 -10.91 4.55 14.15
N VAL A 636 -11.78 3.57 13.84
CA VAL A 636 -11.89 2.97 12.51
C VAL A 636 -13.06 3.54 11.71
N GLU A 637 -14.24 3.64 12.33
CA GLU A 637 -15.52 3.96 11.67
C GLU A 637 -16.08 5.34 12.06
N GLY A 638 -15.51 6.01 13.06
CA GLY A 638 -15.93 7.36 13.46
C GLY A 638 -15.60 8.42 12.40
N ASP A 639 -16.23 9.59 12.51
CA ASP A 639 -15.95 10.75 11.65
C ASP A 639 -14.47 11.15 11.75
N GLY A 640 -13.77 11.12 10.62
CA GLY A 640 -12.32 11.35 10.58
C GLY A 640 -11.48 10.17 11.11
N GLY A 641 -12.09 9.01 11.36
CA GLY A 641 -11.44 7.75 11.70
C GLY A 641 -10.64 7.17 10.53
N ALA A 642 -10.07 5.97 10.71
CA ALA A 642 -9.15 5.38 9.75
C ALA A 642 -9.78 5.21 8.36
N ASN A 643 -11.02 4.72 8.24
CA ASN A 643 -11.64 4.56 6.93
C ASN A 643 -11.83 5.90 6.21
N ASP A 644 -12.18 6.97 6.93
CA ASP A 644 -12.34 8.31 6.35
C ASP A 644 -10.98 8.93 5.99
N ALA A 645 -10.02 8.89 6.91
CA ALA A 645 -8.68 9.46 6.74
C ALA A 645 -7.88 8.73 5.64
N LEU A 646 -8.14 7.44 5.46
CA LEU A 646 -7.54 6.61 4.42
C LEU A 646 -8.40 6.54 3.13
N ARG A 647 -9.67 6.97 3.19
CA ARG A 647 -10.68 6.93 2.11
C ARG A 647 -10.99 5.54 1.58
N LEU A 648 -11.23 4.62 2.49
CA LEU A 648 -11.54 3.22 2.21
C LEU A 648 -13.06 2.96 2.25
N GLY A 649 -13.53 1.93 1.54
CA GLY A 649 -14.87 1.35 1.77
C GLY A 649 -16.10 2.06 1.18
N ALA A 650 -16.09 2.48 -0.10
CA ALA A 650 -17.34 2.89 -0.76
C ALA A 650 -18.22 1.68 -1.12
N ALA A 651 -19.49 1.72 -0.71
CA ALA A 651 -20.48 0.70 -1.10
C ALA A 651 -20.63 0.62 -2.63
N GLY A 652 -20.53 -0.60 -3.19
CA GLY A 652 -20.70 -0.86 -4.63
C GLY A 652 -19.45 -0.60 -5.49
N SER A 653 -18.28 -0.39 -4.89
CA SER A 653 -17.09 0.05 -5.63
C SER A 653 -16.37 -1.01 -6.47
N GLY A 654 -16.58 -2.29 -6.18
CA GLY A 654 -15.77 -3.38 -6.74
C GLY A 654 -14.29 -3.34 -6.32
N VAL A 655 -13.89 -2.42 -5.44
CA VAL A 655 -12.52 -2.18 -4.96
C VAL A 655 -12.55 -2.05 -3.44
N GLY A 656 -12.11 -3.11 -2.73
CA GLY A 656 -11.80 -3.20 -1.29
C GLY A 656 -12.83 -2.63 -0.29
N ALA A 657 -13.27 -3.42 0.69
CA ALA A 657 -14.01 -2.86 1.82
C ALA A 657 -13.06 -2.02 2.70
N GLY A 658 -13.61 -1.13 3.53
CA GLY A 658 -12.84 -0.49 4.60
C GLY A 658 -12.42 -1.49 5.67
N PHE A 659 -11.57 -1.05 6.60
CA PHE A 659 -11.33 -1.81 7.81
C PHE A 659 -12.65 -2.00 8.56
N SER A 660 -12.88 -3.21 9.07
CA SER A 660 -13.96 -3.47 10.02
C SER A 660 -13.48 -3.15 11.43
N ALA A 661 -14.35 -2.53 12.25
CA ALA A 661 -14.09 -2.36 13.67
C ALA A 661 -14.36 -3.62 14.52
N ASP A 662 -14.58 -4.78 13.89
CA ASP A 662 -14.79 -6.03 14.62
C ASP A 662 -13.51 -6.40 15.40
N LEU A 663 -13.67 -6.51 16.71
CA LEU A 663 -12.63 -6.95 17.62
C LEU A 663 -12.85 -8.42 17.97
N ALA A 664 -11.88 -9.27 17.63
CA ALA A 664 -11.80 -10.64 18.13
C ALA A 664 -11.05 -10.66 19.47
N VAL A 665 -11.64 -11.29 20.48
CA VAL A 665 -11.02 -11.42 21.81
C VAL A 665 -11.02 -12.86 22.29
N LEU A 666 -9.99 -13.24 23.06
CA LEU A 666 -9.98 -14.57 23.69
C LEU A 666 -11.16 -14.70 24.67
N ALA A 667 -11.32 -13.73 25.57
CA ALA A 667 -12.38 -13.72 26.58
C ALA A 667 -13.14 -12.39 26.63
N ASP A 668 -14.46 -12.47 26.64
CA ASP A 668 -15.36 -11.31 26.77
C ASP A 668 -16.48 -11.58 27.78
N PRO A 669 -16.16 -11.54 29.09
CA PRO A 669 -17.15 -11.68 30.15
C PRO A 669 -18.14 -10.52 30.25
N GLY A 670 -17.89 -9.40 29.59
CA GLY A 670 -18.78 -8.23 29.62
C GLY A 670 -19.73 -8.11 28.44
N GLU A 671 -19.75 -9.10 27.53
CA GLU A 671 -20.60 -9.15 26.34
C GLU A 671 -20.49 -7.90 25.45
N CYS A 672 -19.26 -7.50 25.16
CA CYS A 672 -18.92 -6.29 24.41
C CYS A 672 -18.70 -6.51 22.91
N VAL A 673 -18.38 -7.73 22.48
CA VAL A 673 -18.04 -8.07 21.09
C VAL A 673 -18.73 -9.35 20.61
N PRO A 674 -19.01 -9.47 19.29
CA PRO A 674 -19.58 -10.68 18.71
C PRO A 674 -18.54 -11.81 18.54
N LEU A 675 -17.29 -11.45 18.23
CA LEU A 675 -16.18 -12.39 17.99
C LEU A 675 -15.41 -12.65 19.29
N HIS A 676 -15.72 -13.76 19.96
CA HIS A 676 -15.09 -14.13 21.23
C HIS A 676 -14.82 -15.62 21.29
N GLY A 677 -13.76 -16.01 22.00
CA GLY A 677 -13.47 -17.42 22.30
C GLY A 677 -14.32 -17.95 23.44
N THR A 678 -14.58 -17.13 24.46
CA THR A 678 -15.40 -17.50 25.62
C THR A 678 -16.00 -16.27 26.33
N ARG A 679 -17.11 -16.49 27.04
CA ARG A 679 -17.72 -15.54 27.98
C ARG A 679 -17.27 -15.74 29.43
N ASP A 680 -16.47 -16.77 29.70
CA ASP A 680 -15.98 -17.10 31.03
C ASP A 680 -14.87 -16.12 31.50
N ASP A 681 -14.91 -15.71 32.77
CA ASP A 681 -13.94 -14.77 33.34
C ASP A 681 -12.90 -15.51 34.20
N PHE A 682 -11.74 -15.82 33.64
CA PHE A 682 -10.67 -16.52 34.34
C PHE A 682 -9.31 -15.88 34.10
N LEU A 683 -8.30 -16.36 34.83
CA LEU A 683 -6.94 -15.87 34.66
C LEU A 683 -6.37 -16.29 33.31
N ILE A 684 -6.15 -15.32 32.42
CA ILE A 684 -5.36 -15.51 31.21
C ILE A 684 -3.88 -15.25 31.59
N PRO A 685 -2.99 -16.26 31.54
CA PRO A 685 -1.63 -16.12 32.09
C PRO A 685 -0.80 -15.00 31.46
N SER A 686 -1.07 -14.64 30.20
CA SER A 686 -0.41 -13.51 29.53
C SER A 686 -0.68 -12.15 30.19
N ALA A 687 -1.66 -12.05 31.10
CA ALA A 687 -1.91 -10.84 31.88
C ALA A 687 -1.09 -10.73 33.18
N CYS A 688 -0.43 -11.80 33.63
CA CYS A 688 0.17 -11.90 34.97
C CYS A 688 1.55 -11.24 35.10
N LEU A 689 2.45 -11.50 34.14
CA LEU A 689 3.87 -11.14 34.26
C LEU A 689 4.29 -9.97 33.36
N ASN A 690 3.32 -9.15 32.94
CA ASN A 690 3.58 -7.96 32.13
C ASN A 690 4.37 -8.30 30.84
N SER A 691 5.53 -7.68 30.58
CA SER A 691 6.35 -7.91 29.38
C SER A 691 7.04 -9.28 29.36
N THR A 692 7.39 -9.86 30.52
CA THR A 692 8.06 -11.19 30.60
C THR A 692 7.18 -12.38 30.21
N VAL A 693 5.91 -12.15 29.91
CA VAL A 693 5.01 -13.12 29.26
C VAL A 693 4.39 -12.56 27.98
N SER A 694 4.80 -11.34 27.57
CA SER A 694 4.28 -10.62 26.40
C SER A 694 5.38 -10.15 25.44
N GLY A 695 6.38 -10.98 25.22
CA GLY A 695 7.42 -10.80 24.21
C GLY A 695 8.51 -9.84 24.63
N LEU A 696 8.66 -9.54 25.93
CA LEU A 696 9.53 -8.50 26.48
C LEU A 696 9.27 -7.08 25.92
N VAL A 697 8.11 -6.87 25.30
CA VAL A 697 7.72 -5.55 24.77
C VAL A 697 6.85 -4.81 25.79
N SER A 698 7.12 -3.51 25.94
CA SER A 698 6.32 -2.62 26.76
C SER A 698 4.89 -2.48 26.21
N ARG A 699 4.06 -1.71 26.92
CA ARG A 699 2.89 -1.11 26.23
C ARG A 699 3.37 -0.06 25.24
N THR A 700 2.50 0.33 24.33
CA THR A 700 2.81 1.36 23.33
C THR A 700 2.88 2.75 23.94
N VAL A 701 3.64 3.61 23.27
CA VAL A 701 4.00 4.96 23.67
C VAL A 701 3.63 5.90 22.54
N LEU A 702 2.92 6.97 22.90
CA LEU A 702 2.62 8.10 22.02
C LEU A 702 3.07 9.35 22.75
N ASN A 703 4.15 9.95 22.27
CA ASN A 703 4.81 11.11 22.86
C ASN A 703 5.26 12.04 21.73
N ASP A 704 4.68 13.22 21.65
CA ASP A 704 4.87 14.16 20.54
C ASP A 704 6.29 14.76 20.48
N GLU A 705 7.10 14.64 21.55
CA GLU A 705 8.51 15.04 21.54
C GLU A 705 9.42 13.99 20.88
N LEU A 706 9.00 12.72 20.87
CA LEU A 706 9.78 11.59 20.36
C LEU A 706 9.24 11.04 19.04
N ILE A 707 7.94 11.25 18.77
CA ILE A 707 7.21 10.64 17.65
C ILE A 707 6.54 11.76 16.86
N GLY A 708 6.99 11.94 15.62
CA GLY A 708 6.39 12.88 14.68
C GLY A 708 5.08 12.38 14.05
N PRO A 709 4.31 13.26 13.40
CA PRO A 709 2.96 12.99 12.89
C PRO A 709 2.87 11.96 11.74
N HIS A 710 4.00 11.48 11.23
CA HIS A 710 4.10 10.48 10.16
C HIS A 710 4.96 9.28 10.55
N GLN A 711 5.22 9.10 11.84
CA GLN A 711 5.97 7.98 12.36
C GLN A 711 5.05 7.07 13.17
N LEU A 712 5.39 5.78 13.22
CA LEU A 712 4.66 4.80 14.02
C LEU A 712 4.73 5.17 15.51
N HIS A 713 3.73 4.76 16.28
CA HIS A 713 3.80 4.80 17.73
C HIS A 713 4.97 3.94 18.22
N GLY A 714 5.51 4.24 19.39
CA GLY A 714 6.71 3.59 19.91
C GLY A 714 6.44 2.47 20.91
N ALA A 715 7.43 1.60 21.14
CA ALA A 715 7.49 0.71 22.28
C ALA A 715 8.95 0.40 22.65
N LYS A 716 9.16 -0.14 23.85
CA LYS A 716 10.47 -0.53 24.39
C LYS A 716 10.58 -2.04 24.48
N PHE A 717 11.72 -2.58 24.08
CA PHE A 717 12.11 -3.97 24.24
C PHE A 717 13.03 -4.09 25.47
N TYR A 718 12.60 -4.88 26.45
CA TYR A 718 13.31 -5.14 27.70
C TYR A 718 14.27 -6.33 27.57
N ALA A 719 15.28 -6.20 26.70
CA ALA A 719 16.27 -7.25 26.46
C ALA A 719 17.00 -7.70 27.75
N GLU A 720 17.14 -6.80 28.73
CA GLU A 720 17.74 -7.08 30.04
C GLU A 720 16.92 -8.02 30.94
N LEU A 721 15.67 -8.34 30.55
CA LEU A 721 14.79 -9.27 31.25
C LEU A 721 14.71 -10.64 30.56
N ALA A 722 15.60 -10.93 29.61
CA ALA A 722 15.58 -12.18 28.84
C ALA A 722 15.63 -13.44 29.71
N ASP A 723 16.39 -13.43 30.81
CA ASP A 723 16.48 -14.57 31.74
C ASP A 723 15.16 -14.84 32.48
N GLU A 724 14.26 -13.86 32.52
CA GLU A 724 12.96 -13.96 33.18
C GLU A 724 11.83 -14.26 32.21
N ASP A 725 12.09 -14.29 30.90
CA ASP A 725 11.06 -14.42 29.86
C ASP A 725 10.46 -15.83 29.78
N VAL A 726 9.13 -15.90 29.73
CA VAL A 726 8.33 -17.12 29.61
C VAL A 726 7.37 -17.07 28.42
N SER A 727 7.49 -16.07 27.54
CA SER A 727 6.60 -15.89 26.40
C SER A 727 6.51 -17.10 25.49
N ALA A 728 7.64 -17.65 25.05
CA ALA A 728 7.64 -18.82 24.19
C ALA A 728 7.08 -20.05 24.91
N ALA A 729 7.50 -20.28 26.17
CA ALA A 729 7.03 -21.40 26.97
C ALA A 729 5.50 -21.38 27.18
N TYR A 730 4.92 -20.20 27.42
CA TYR A 730 3.47 -20.02 27.49
C TYR A 730 2.77 -20.39 26.17
N LEU A 731 3.27 -19.86 25.04
CA LEU A 731 2.70 -20.13 23.72
C LEU A 731 2.75 -21.63 23.39
N ASP A 732 3.88 -22.27 23.69
CA ASP A 732 4.09 -23.70 23.46
C ASP A 732 3.18 -24.56 24.35
N ALA A 733 3.05 -24.22 25.64
CA ALA A 733 2.17 -24.91 26.57
C ALA A 733 0.71 -24.90 26.11
N VAL A 734 0.21 -23.76 25.61
CA VAL A 734 -1.15 -23.64 25.07
C VAL A 734 -1.27 -24.37 23.72
N SER A 735 -0.30 -24.20 22.82
CA SER A 735 -0.34 -24.81 21.49
C SER A 735 -0.34 -26.33 21.55
N ALA A 736 0.34 -26.92 22.55
CA ALA A 736 0.37 -28.35 22.80
C ALA A 736 -1.00 -28.94 23.20
N ARG A 737 -2.00 -28.10 23.50
CA ARG A 737 -3.36 -28.54 23.84
C ARG A 737 -4.33 -28.53 22.66
N PHE A 738 -3.92 -28.03 21.49
CA PHE A 738 -4.83 -27.91 20.34
C PHE A 738 -5.46 -29.24 19.93
N ASP A 739 -4.67 -30.32 19.84
CA ASP A 739 -5.19 -31.65 19.47
C ASP A 739 -6.29 -32.17 20.42
N ASP A 740 -6.16 -31.86 21.72
CA ASP A 740 -7.09 -32.35 22.74
C ASP A 740 -8.41 -31.57 22.77
N VAL A 741 -8.40 -30.29 22.36
CA VAL A 741 -9.56 -29.40 22.42
C VAL A 741 -10.24 -29.17 21.07
N GLU A 742 -9.56 -29.49 19.96
CA GLU A 742 -9.97 -29.18 18.58
C GLU A 742 -11.42 -29.56 18.30
N ALA A 743 -11.78 -30.84 18.49
CA ALA A 743 -13.12 -31.32 18.13
C ALA A 743 -14.24 -30.58 18.89
N ALA A 744 -14.04 -30.30 20.19
CA ALA A 744 -15.02 -29.61 21.01
C ALA A 744 -15.09 -28.12 20.67
N ALA A 745 -13.93 -27.45 20.54
CA ALA A 745 -13.84 -26.02 20.26
C ALA A 745 -14.35 -25.66 18.85
N VAL A 746 -14.09 -26.51 17.85
CA VAL A 746 -14.63 -26.36 16.49
C VAL A 746 -16.16 -26.42 16.50
N ALA A 747 -16.75 -27.39 17.23
CA ALA A 747 -18.19 -27.53 17.40
C ALA A 747 -18.81 -26.37 18.19
N ASP A 748 -18.07 -25.84 19.16
CA ASP A 748 -18.48 -24.65 19.92
C ASP A 748 -18.54 -23.41 19.02
N ALA A 749 -17.55 -23.22 18.12
CA ALA A 749 -17.59 -22.15 17.12
C ALA A 749 -18.80 -22.29 16.16
N GLU A 750 -19.13 -23.51 15.72
CA GLU A 750 -20.33 -23.77 14.89
C GLU A 750 -21.65 -23.50 15.64
N ARG A 751 -21.68 -23.77 16.95
CA ARG A 751 -22.82 -23.41 17.80
C ARG A 751 -22.92 -21.90 17.93
N LEU A 752 -21.82 -21.22 18.25
CA LEU A 752 -21.77 -19.77 18.41
C LEU A 752 -22.21 -19.05 17.13
N GLN A 753 -21.75 -19.50 15.96
CA GLN A 753 -22.16 -18.94 14.67
C GLN A 753 -23.70 -18.88 14.49
N ARG A 754 -24.43 -19.84 15.07
CA ARG A 754 -25.89 -19.95 14.99
C ARG A 754 -26.65 -19.23 16.10
N THR A 755 -25.94 -18.64 17.06
CA THR A 755 -26.53 -17.89 18.19
C THR A 755 -26.47 -16.39 17.97
N ASP A 756 -27.43 -15.67 18.54
CA ASP A 756 -27.37 -14.21 18.64
C ASP A 756 -26.24 -13.81 19.59
N ARG A 757 -25.31 -13.02 19.07
CA ARG A 757 -24.13 -12.52 19.79
C ARG A 757 -24.04 -11.00 19.70
N THR A 758 -25.18 -10.34 19.50
CA THR A 758 -25.28 -8.88 19.58
C THR A 758 -24.74 -8.41 20.94
N PRO A 759 -23.79 -7.45 20.98
CA PRO A 759 -23.21 -6.98 22.22
C PRO A 759 -24.27 -6.45 23.21
N ALA A 760 -24.36 -7.09 24.38
CA ALA A 760 -25.30 -6.71 25.44
C ALA A 760 -24.74 -5.63 26.38
N TRP A 761 -23.41 -5.42 26.38
CA TRP A 761 -22.73 -4.44 27.25
C TRP A 761 -23.04 -4.62 28.75
N SER A 762 -23.36 -5.85 29.17
CA SER A 762 -23.67 -6.22 30.56
C SER A 762 -22.54 -5.86 31.52
N GLY A 763 -21.32 -5.89 30.99
CA GLY A 763 -20.12 -5.53 31.71
C GLY A 763 -20.00 -4.04 32.06
N TRP A 764 -20.51 -3.14 31.22
CA TRP A 764 -20.54 -1.70 31.49
C TRP A 764 -21.62 -1.35 32.50
N ALA A 765 -22.83 -1.87 32.31
CA ALA A 765 -23.94 -1.66 33.24
C ALA A 765 -23.59 -2.09 34.67
N SER A 766 -22.86 -3.20 34.82
CA SER A 766 -22.41 -3.68 36.12
C SER A 766 -21.32 -2.81 36.74
N ALA A 767 -20.44 -2.23 35.92
CA ALA A 767 -19.44 -1.28 36.40
C ALA A 767 -20.10 0.03 36.89
N GLU A 768 -21.13 0.53 36.19
CA GLU A 768 -21.90 1.72 36.60
C GLU A 768 -22.69 1.47 37.90
N LYS A 769 -23.32 0.29 38.02
CA LYS A 769 -24.00 -0.11 39.26
C LYS A 769 -23.04 -0.06 40.45
N LEU A 770 -21.88 -0.69 40.33
CA LEU A 770 -20.84 -0.65 41.38
C LEU A 770 -20.31 0.76 41.59
N GLN A 771 -20.14 1.58 40.55
CA GLN A 771 -19.74 2.97 40.74
C GLN A 771 -20.71 3.70 41.68
N VAL A 772 -22.02 3.58 41.43
CA VAL A 772 -23.06 4.25 42.23
C VAL A 772 -23.12 3.69 43.65
N GLU A 773 -23.16 2.38 43.82
CA GLU A 773 -23.25 1.71 45.13
C GLU A 773 -22.06 2.05 46.03
N LEU A 774 -20.89 2.24 45.44
CA LEU A 774 -19.65 2.51 46.16
C LEU A 774 -19.33 4.00 46.27
N GLY A 775 -20.20 4.90 45.75
CA GLY A 775 -20.00 6.35 45.80
C GLY A 775 -18.76 6.82 45.05
N LEU A 776 -18.38 6.13 43.98
CA LEU A 776 -17.18 6.45 43.21
C LEU A 776 -17.46 7.59 42.23
N PRO A 777 -16.56 8.58 42.12
CA PRO A 777 -16.81 9.73 41.25
C PRO A 777 -16.76 9.39 39.75
N SER A 778 -16.13 8.27 39.37
CA SER A 778 -16.05 7.84 37.97
C SER A 778 -16.07 6.32 37.84
N VAL A 779 -16.77 5.82 36.81
CA VAL A 779 -16.76 4.41 36.39
C VAL A 779 -15.36 3.92 36.01
N ASN A 780 -14.41 4.83 35.74
CA ASN A 780 -13.03 4.49 35.41
C ASN A 780 -12.25 3.89 36.59
N LEU A 781 -12.74 4.09 37.82
CA LEU A 781 -12.19 3.49 39.04
C LEU A 781 -12.66 2.04 39.25
N VAL A 782 -13.63 1.57 38.47
CA VAL A 782 -14.15 0.20 38.48
C VAL A 782 -13.49 -0.59 37.35
N LYS A 783 -12.75 -1.64 37.71
CA LYS A 783 -11.93 -2.45 36.79
C LYS A 783 -12.40 -3.91 36.80
N PRO A 784 -13.40 -4.25 35.99
CA PRO A 784 -14.00 -5.57 36.03
C PRO A 784 -13.21 -6.62 35.26
N GLY A 785 -13.23 -7.85 35.78
CA GLY A 785 -12.56 -9.02 35.22
C GLY A 785 -11.28 -9.39 35.98
N VAL A 786 -10.90 -10.66 35.88
CA VAL A 786 -9.70 -11.19 36.56
C VAL A 786 -8.42 -10.47 36.13
N GLY A 787 -8.23 -10.27 34.83
CA GLY A 787 -7.04 -9.60 34.28
C GLY A 787 -6.92 -8.13 34.72
N GLU A 788 -8.01 -7.37 34.68
CA GLU A 788 -8.04 -5.97 35.11
C GLU A 788 -7.84 -5.82 36.62
N THR A 789 -8.45 -6.70 37.42
CA THR A 789 -8.26 -6.73 38.88
C THR A 789 -6.80 -7.01 39.23
N THR A 790 -6.17 -7.97 38.54
CA THR A 790 -4.75 -8.29 38.71
C THR A 790 -3.87 -7.05 38.45
N ARG A 791 -4.19 -6.27 37.41
CA ARG A 791 -3.47 -5.02 37.10
C ARG A 791 -3.69 -3.91 38.10
N VAL A 792 -4.89 -3.79 38.67
CA VAL A 792 -5.15 -2.84 39.75
C VAL A 792 -4.23 -3.13 40.91
N LEU A 793 -4.14 -4.40 41.32
CA LEU A 793 -3.27 -4.82 42.40
C LEU A 793 -1.80 -4.53 42.04
N LEU A 794 -1.32 -4.96 40.87
CA LEU A 794 0.08 -4.81 40.50
C LEU A 794 0.54 -3.36 40.24
N ARG A 795 -0.33 -2.51 39.66
CA ARG A 795 0.09 -1.25 39.00
C ARG A 795 -0.68 0.00 39.43
N ARG A 796 -1.71 -0.08 40.27
CA ARG A 796 -2.53 1.06 40.74
C ARG A 796 -2.58 1.13 42.26
N VAL A 797 -3.32 2.08 42.82
CA VAL A 797 -3.59 2.16 44.26
C VAL A 797 -4.93 1.47 44.55
N PRO A 798 -4.93 0.17 44.91
CA PRO A 798 -6.18 -0.56 45.17
C PRO A 798 -6.89 -0.05 46.43
N TRP A 799 -8.22 -0.03 46.38
CA TRP A 799 -9.09 0.23 47.53
C TRP A 799 -9.72 -1.05 48.07
N ARG A 800 -10.32 -1.86 47.20
CA ARG A 800 -10.92 -3.17 47.53
C ARG A 800 -11.06 -4.02 46.28
N VAL A 801 -11.25 -5.32 46.48
CA VAL A 801 -11.61 -6.28 45.42
C VAL A 801 -12.98 -6.87 45.74
N VAL A 802 -13.87 -6.87 44.77
CA VAL A 802 -15.18 -7.55 44.86
C VAL A 802 -15.08 -8.87 44.10
N VAL A 803 -15.54 -9.98 44.66
CA VAL A 803 -15.45 -11.32 44.05
C VAL A 803 -16.80 -12.01 44.01
N ALA A 804 -17.05 -12.77 42.95
CA ALA A 804 -18.17 -13.69 42.88
C ALA A 804 -17.90 -14.94 43.74
N PRO A 805 -18.91 -15.49 44.45
CA PRO A 805 -18.77 -16.73 45.19
C PRO A 805 -18.50 -17.92 44.24
N GLY A 806 -17.77 -18.94 44.70
CA GLY A 806 -17.55 -20.18 43.93
C GLY A 806 -16.49 -20.09 42.84
N ARG A 807 -15.70 -19.01 42.82
CA ARG A 807 -14.60 -18.77 41.87
C ARG A 807 -13.23 -18.88 42.53
N GLU A 808 -13.11 -19.61 43.64
CA GLU A 808 -11.90 -19.66 44.46
C GLU A 808 -10.68 -20.17 43.69
N GLN A 809 -10.88 -21.13 42.80
CA GLN A 809 -9.81 -21.68 41.96
C GLN A 809 -9.28 -20.65 40.96
N ASP A 810 -10.16 -19.91 40.29
CA ASP A 810 -9.82 -18.87 39.30
C ASP A 810 -9.23 -17.59 39.93
N LEU A 811 -9.41 -17.41 41.24
CA LEU A 811 -9.04 -16.20 41.98
C LEU A 811 -7.90 -16.40 42.98
N ARG A 812 -7.19 -17.53 42.96
CA ARG A 812 -6.07 -17.82 43.89
C ARG A 812 -5.02 -16.70 43.88
N HIS A 813 -4.61 -16.22 42.70
CA HIS A 813 -3.61 -15.14 42.56
C HIS A 813 -4.15 -13.77 42.98
N VAL A 814 -5.42 -13.47 42.69
CA VAL A 814 -6.06 -12.22 43.13
C VAL A 814 -6.11 -12.16 44.66
N ARG A 815 -6.48 -13.26 45.32
CA ARG A 815 -6.53 -13.34 46.78
C ARG A 815 -5.15 -13.21 47.40
N LEU A 816 -4.11 -13.83 46.81
CA LEU A 816 -2.72 -13.68 47.24
C LEU A 816 -2.26 -12.22 47.14
N LEU A 817 -2.40 -11.61 45.95
CA LEU A 817 -2.00 -10.23 45.71
C LEU A 817 -2.76 -9.21 46.57
N ALA A 818 -4.03 -9.49 46.87
CA ALA A 818 -4.83 -8.66 47.76
C ALA A 818 -4.35 -8.77 49.22
N ALA A 819 -4.04 -9.98 49.69
CA ALA A 819 -3.49 -10.21 51.03
C ALA A 819 -2.14 -9.50 51.21
N ASP A 820 -1.22 -9.63 50.24
CA ASP A 820 0.11 -9.00 50.29
C ASP A 820 0.04 -7.47 50.35
N ARG A 821 -1.00 -6.88 49.76
CA ARG A 821 -1.22 -5.42 49.74
C ARG A 821 -2.18 -4.93 50.83
N GLY A 822 -2.68 -5.81 51.69
CA GLY A 822 -3.68 -5.45 52.70
C GLY A 822 -4.99 -4.91 52.11
N VAL A 823 -5.37 -5.37 50.91
CA VAL A 823 -6.57 -4.94 50.21
C VAL A 823 -7.74 -5.85 50.61
N PRO A 824 -8.86 -5.31 51.12
CA PRO A 824 -10.00 -6.12 51.50
C PRO A 824 -10.66 -6.78 50.27
N VAL A 825 -11.01 -8.06 50.43
CA VAL A 825 -11.77 -8.85 49.44
C VAL A 825 -13.19 -9.04 49.97
N VAL A 826 -14.18 -8.62 49.19
CA VAL A 826 -15.61 -8.64 49.56
C VAL A 826 -16.38 -9.48 48.55
N GLU A 827 -17.31 -10.30 49.03
CA GLU A 827 -18.12 -11.15 48.14
C GLU A 827 -19.41 -10.45 47.71
N ASP A 828 -19.74 -10.53 46.42
CA ASP A 828 -21.00 -10.07 45.84
C ASP A 828 -21.54 -11.15 44.88
N PRO A 829 -22.62 -11.86 45.25
CA PRO A 829 -23.24 -12.86 44.39
C PRO A 829 -23.88 -12.32 43.10
N SER A 830 -24.08 -11.00 43.01
CA SER A 830 -24.71 -10.36 41.85
C SER A 830 -23.71 -9.96 40.75
N LEU A 831 -22.42 -10.27 40.95
CA LEU A 831 -21.35 -9.92 40.03
C LEU A 831 -21.40 -10.81 38.78
N PRO A 832 -21.46 -10.24 37.56
CA PRO A 832 -21.36 -11.04 36.33
C PRO A 832 -19.92 -11.44 36.00
N TYR A 833 -18.95 -10.98 36.80
CA TYR A 833 -17.53 -11.26 36.68
C TYR A 833 -17.07 -12.15 37.82
N SER A 834 -15.96 -12.85 37.67
CA SER A 834 -15.30 -13.53 38.78
C SER A 834 -14.81 -12.52 39.82
N CYS A 835 -14.26 -11.39 39.39
CA CYS A 835 -13.88 -10.31 40.29
C CYS A 835 -13.84 -8.94 39.64
N VAL A 836 -13.85 -7.90 40.48
CA VAL A 836 -13.72 -6.50 40.10
C VAL A 836 -12.75 -5.80 41.05
N GLY A 837 -11.70 -5.19 40.49
CA GLY A 837 -10.77 -4.36 41.23
C GLY A 837 -11.27 -2.92 41.31
N ILE A 838 -11.22 -2.32 42.50
CA ILE A 838 -11.60 -0.92 42.71
C ILE A 838 -10.36 -0.09 43.04
N ILE A 839 -10.16 0.99 42.29
CA ILE A 839 -9.07 1.95 42.50
C ILE A 839 -9.51 2.97 43.55
N ARG A 840 -8.57 3.39 44.42
CA ARG A 840 -8.80 4.42 45.43
C ARG A 840 -9.05 5.79 44.77
N PRO A 841 -10.17 6.48 45.07
CA PRO A 841 -10.39 7.85 44.61
C PRO A 841 -9.41 8.85 45.25
N THR A 842 -9.10 9.90 44.52
CA THR A 842 -8.28 11.05 44.94
C THR A 842 -9.10 12.34 44.91
N GLU A 843 -8.62 13.42 45.52
CA GLU A 843 -9.35 14.71 45.58
C GLU A 843 -9.66 15.31 44.20
N GLN A 844 -8.88 14.96 43.16
CA GLN A 844 -9.08 15.40 41.78
C GLN A 844 -10.13 14.58 41.02
N ASP A 845 -10.51 13.39 41.48
CA ASP A 845 -11.48 12.57 40.76
C ASP A 845 -12.91 13.12 40.87
N GLY A 846 -13.18 14.02 41.82
CA GLY A 846 -14.50 14.59 42.11
C GLY A 846 -14.77 16.00 41.56
N SER A 847 -13.88 16.56 40.74
CA SER A 847 -14.00 17.91 40.14
C SER A 847 -14.47 17.91 38.70
#